data_AF-A0A819Z0I2-F1
#
_entry.id   AF-A0A819Z0I2-F1
#
_cell.length_a   1.000
_cell.length_b   1.000
_cell.length_c   1.000
_cell.angle_alpha   90.00
_cell.angle_beta   90.00
_cell.angle_gamma   90.00
#
_symmetry.space_group_name_H-M   'P 1'
#
loop_
_entity.id
_entity.type
_entity.pdbx_description
1 polymer ?
#
loop_
_entity_poly.entity_id
_entity_poly.type
_entity_poly.pdbx_seq_one_letter_code
_entity_poly.pdbx_strand_id
1 'polypeptide(L)'
;MEYHESTRRHGTCIKFLSDFRALFIKTFFLTIRKPGQTIAEILLAYTFMGLLLGMRYILDRRYYSAYQIPRFNPYSSLSYNVIGNITYYYPGNICAATIATKAVNDLNAQVSTFPTNIQAISDPTLSTLSNTTLQSLTAFIQFTNLDSCTNASTMPDEVKYTLRMQENGPNYYHAQDVMISPNAYMWQRAPEDFCQSTSSFSNYLNRFLGVQYSINLNIIKYVTNTTQNLASSIYMNHFGCPAYYLDQLQSIYGFFIPIFFSIVFVVTFIMNVGYVVQERENKTKEYLRIYGLRTWINNLVWVTRSMIIYFILSSVVTVLSLVVLPSSNSRPGRVSKALFNYTHWTVLWTILFVYSIQVSAFSVLFGQFFKRPLLAKLLGFVVWVITFIDFYPGVPVGARYFLCILPNAGLMFCLQVVLQYERRGVGTTTFNQLYSNVFPYPLYIGICLLLMLIYSVIYLFLAIYVERVNPGEFGVAQSWNYLFKRSYWKPSATSVVKPSDSNVHVGDGNTNWIEMNSMKNKKDPSLIISHLTKKFGKFEAVSDLSLKFYAGEVCSLLGHNGAGKTTTTFILVGMLEATSGQVTIEGLDSREHIQDIRKILGFCPQYDILYEELSVKEHLELVGKMRHMKPEAMKQSIDNILQLIGLVNDQQTLSKNLSGGMKRRLSIGISFMGDPKILILDEPTSGIDPYNRRLIWTIIRKMKESGKCIILTTHFLEEADVLSDRIAIMTSGRLQANGTPDFLKSQIEFEYRLFIDKQETYPNERVTVFIQKYLPNIVLERESSSEMVFGIRRNESKKIGRLVHALDEEKLNIGVENYGLSMTTIEEVFLKLIREAEEQENGCHDQAKSQFELANRVFRMEHKRETGITKFCYRICALLIKRIHVLRRQYVFLVGFFLFPIVIEILMVSVFPSPQDVQASLVQNNHVVGAQVTFQPSIYNPQTIVTYANNNGTNARTHLMNYLQNTGATIDEISSDTILSYVQNRYYASEDIFVNKYQIALALYNNLTSTSPSLTFNSYFSTVNYHAMPVSLSAASTNLFQFYANSTTKKITTTNQPIITTSTTYT
;
A
#
# COMPACT_ATOMS: atom_id res chain seq x y z
N MET A 1 -20.68 -37.79 -18.82
CA MET A 1 -19.79 -36.61 -18.74
C MET A 1 -19.63 -36.09 -17.31
N GLU A 2 -20.68 -36.05 -16.48
CA GLU A 2 -20.61 -35.59 -15.08
C GLU A 2 -19.66 -36.40 -14.17
N TYR A 3 -19.54 -37.73 -14.37
CA TYR A 3 -18.60 -38.55 -13.59
C TYR A 3 -17.12 -38.28 -13.94
N HIS A 4 -16.84 -37.93 -15.22
CA HIS A 4 -15.51 -37.52 -15.68
C HIS A 4 -15.16 -36.08 -15.29
N GLU A 5 -16.15 -35.19 -15.17
CA GLU A 5 -15.96 -33.84 -14.61
C GLU A 5 -15.78 -33.86 -13.10
N SER A 6 -16.52 -34.71 -12.38
CA SER A 6 -16.39 -34.92 -10.92
C SER A 6 -14.99 -35.43 -10.55
N THR A 7 -14.48 -36.43 -11.27
CA THR A 7 -13.13 -36.98 -11.07
C THR A 7 -12.02 -36.01 -11.49
N ARG A 8 -12.20 -35.21 -12.55
CA ARG A 8 -11.29 -34.09 -12.89
C ARG A 8 -11.27 -33.01 -11.81
N ARG A 9 -12.44 -32.62 -11.27
CA ARG A 9 -12.55 -31.60 -10.21
C ARG A 9 -11.89 -32.07 -8.89
N HIS A 10 -12.12 -33.33 -8.49
CA HIS A 10 -11.45 -33.94 -7.33
C HIS A 10 -9.93 -33.99 -7.50
N GLY A 11 -9.44 -34.42 -8.68
CA GLY A 11 -8.01 -34.43 -9.00
C GLY A 11 -7.37 -33.04 -8.96
N THR A 12 -8.06 -31.99 -9.43
CA THR A 12 -7.54 -30.61 -9.38
C THR A 12 -7.45 -30.02 -7.97
N CYS A 13 -8.37 -30.37 -7.07
CA CYS A 13 -8.34 -29.86 -5.69
C CYS A 13 -7.20 -30.49 -4.88
N ILE A 14 -7.03 -31.82 -4.99
CA ILE A 14 -5.92 -32.55 -4.34
C ILE A 14 -4.57 -32.05 -4.87
N LYS A 15 -4.47 -31.78 -6.18
CA LYS A 15 -3.27 -31.21 -6.80
C LYS A 15 -2.94 -29.83 -6.22
N PHE A 16 -3.93 -28.94 -6.14
CA PHE A 16 -3.77 -27.61 -5.55
C PHE A 16 -3.28 -27.67 -4.09
N LEU A 17 -3.87 -28.54 -3.27
CA LEU A 17 -3.47 -28.72 -1.86
C LEU A 17 -2.03 -29.23 -1.73
N SER A 18 -1.61 -30.16 -2.59
CA SER A 18 -0.22 -30.66 -2.65
C SER A 18 0.76 -29.54 -3.02
N ASP A 19 0.47 -28.78 -4.08
CA ASP A 19 1.28 -27.67 -4.56
C ASP A 19 1.41 -26.56 -3.50
N PHE A 20 0.28 -26.20 -2.88
CA PHE A 20 0.22 -25.23 -1.80
C PHE A 20 1.04 -25.69 -0.59
N ARG A 21 0.87 -26.95 -0.16
CA ARG A 21 1.61 -27.51 0.99
C ARG A 21 3.12 -27.54 0.72
N ALA A 22 3.56 -27.92 -0.47
CA ALA A 22 4.97 -27.94 -0.84
C ALA A 22 5.60 -26.55 -0.80
N LEU A 23 4.95 -25.56 -1.41
CA LEU A 23 5.40 -24.17 -1.40
C LEU A 23 5.33 -23.54 0.00
N PHE A 24 4.31 -23.87 0.80
CA PHE A 24 4.20 -23.41 2.16
C PHE A 24 5.34 -23.95 3.04
N ILE A 25 5.68 -25.24 2.92
CA ILE A 25 6.82 -25.85 3.63
C ILE A 25 8.14 -25.16 3.24
N LYS A 26 8.35 -24.88 1.94
CA LYS A 26 9.48 -24.07 1.48
C LYS A 26 9.52 -22.72 2.22
N THR A 27 8.43 -21.96 2.16
CA THR A 27 8.36 -20.61 2.77
C THR A 27 8.55 -20.65 4.28
N PHE A 28 8.07 -21.71 4.93
CA PHE A 28 8.29 -21.96 6.35
C PHE A 28 9.77 -22.18 6.69
N PHE A 29 10.49 -23.03 5.94
CA PHE A 29 11.94 -23.21 6.12
C PHE A 29 12.73 -21.93 5.87
N LEU A 30 12.38 -21.18 4.81
CA LEU A 30 12.99 -19.89 4.51
C LEU A 30 12.82 -18.90 5.67
N THR A 31 11.69 -18.96 6.38
CA THR A 31 11.38 -18.09 7.52
C THR A 31 12.13 -18.52 8.79
N ILE A 32 12.12 -19.82 9.12
CA ILE A 32 12.79 -20.34 10.32
C ILE A 32 14.30 -20.11 10.30
N ARG A 33 14.92 -20.24 9.12
CA ARG A 33 16.38 -20.11 8.96
C ARG A 33 16.87 -18.66 8.91
N LYS A 34 15.97 -17.68 9.05
CA LYS A 34 16.28 -16.26 9.25
C LYS A 34 15.74 -15.75 10.60
N PRO A 35 16.14 -16.37 11.74
CA PRO A 35 15.54 -16.08 13.04
C PRO A 35 15.75 -14.64 13.48
N GLY A 36 16.90 -14.03 13.15
CA GLY A 36 17.16 -12.63 13.50
C GLY A 36 16.16 -11.65 12.89
N GLN A 37 15.62 -11.94 11.70
CA GLN A 37 14.62 -11.09 11.05
C GLN A 37 13.25 -11.24 11.70
N THR A 38 12.79 -12.47 11.91
CA THR A 38 11.49 -12.75 12.57
C THR A 38 11.48 -12.32 14.04
N ILE A 39 12.59 -12.48 14.75
CA ILE A 39 12.74 -11.97 16.11
C ILE A 39 12.68 -10.44 16.12
N ALA A 40 13.35 -9.76 15.17
CA ALA A 40 13.29 -8.30 15.07
C ALA A 40 11.87 -7.81 14.73
N GLU A 41 11.14 -8.49 13.83
CA GLU A 41 9.74 -8.18 13.51
C GLU A 41 8.83 -8.25 14.75
N ILE A 42 9.03 -9.26 15.62
CA ILE A 42 8.23 -9.44 16.84
C ILE A 42 8.66 -8.48 17.94
N LEU A 43 9.97 -8.31 18.18
CA LEU A 43 10.50 -7.41 19.21
C LEU A 43 10.08 -5.95 19.00
N LEU A 44 9.97 -5.52 17.74
CA LEU A 44 9.51 -4.18 17.41
C LEU A 44 8.07 -3.89 17.89
N ALA A 45 7.21 -4.91 17.92
CA ALA A 45 5.87 -4.78 18.49
C ALA A 45 5.94 -4.42 19.98
N TYR A 46 6.82 -5.10 20.72
CA TYR A 46 7.03 -4.84 22.13
C TYR A 46 7.66 -3.47 22.40
N THR A 47 8.55 -2.98 21.54
CA THR A 47 9.18 -1.66 21.74
C THR A 47 8.15 -0.52 21.55
N PHE A 48 7.37 -0.53 20.47
CA PHE A 48 6.38 0.53 20.22
C PHE A 48 5.19 0.46 21.16
N MET A 49 4.68 -0.75 21.46
CA MET A 49 3.63 -0.90 22.47
C MET A 49 4.16 -0.60 23.87
N GLY A 50 5.42 -0.92 24.16
CA GLY A 50 6.08 -0.55 25.41
C GLY A 50 6.20 0.97 25.59
N LEU A 51 6.50 1.72 24.52
CA LEU A 51 6.51 3.19 24.54
C LEU A 51 5.11 3.74 24.85
N LEU A 52 4.07 3.20 24.21
CA LEU A 52 2.69 3.60 24.45
C LEU A 52 2.20 3.24 25.86
N LEU A 53 2.60 2.08 26.40
CA LEU A 53 2.38 1.72 27.80
C LEU A 53 3.16 2.63 28.77
N GLY A 54 4.38 3.05 28.40
CA GLY A 54 5.15 4.04 29.15
C GLY A 54 4.46 5.40 29.20
N MET A 55 3.90 5.86 28.07
CA MET A 55 3.06 7.06 28.05
C MET A 55 1.82 6.90 28.93
N ARG A 56 1.17 5.72 28.91
CA ARG A 56 0.04 5.41 29.78
C ARG A 56 0.41 5.47 31.25
N TYR A 57 1.58 4.95 31.63
CA TYR A 57 2.08 5.02 33.01
C TYR A 57 2.30 6.47 33.49
N ILE A 58 2.71 7.37 32.60
CA ILE A 58 2.92 8.79 32.94
C ILE A 58 1.56 9.53 33.03
N LEU A 59 0.65 9.22 32.12
CA LEU A 59 -0.64 9.89 31.92
C LEU A 59 -1.80 9.08 32.54
N ASP A 60 -1.89 9.14 33.87
CA ASP A 60 -2.96 8.47 34.62
C ASP A 60 -4.34 9.10 34.40
N ARG A 61 -5.37 8.24 34.40
CA ARG A 61 -6.78 8.64 34.42
C ARG A 61 -7.14 9.27 35.76
N ARG A 62 -7.78 10.43 35.75
CA ARG A 62 -8.21 11.15 36.96
C ARG A 62 -9.72 11.01 37.14
N TYR A 63 -10.14 10.68 38.35
CA TYR A 63 -11.55 10.67 38.71
C TYR A 63 -11.97 12.05 39.25
N TYR A 64 -13.04 12.61 38.68
CA TYR A 64 -13.70 13.81 39.18
C TYR A 64 -15.08 13.42 39.71
N SER A 65 -15.32 13.70 40.99
CA SER A 65 -16.64 13.52 41.60
C SER A 65 -17.65 14.48 40.99
N ALA A 66 -18.92 14.10 41.02
CA ALA A 66 -20.00 15.00 40.64
C ALA A 66 -19.89 16.30 41.47
N TYR A 67 -19.90 17.45 40.81
CA TYR A 67 -19.88 18.74 41.50
C TYR A 67 -20.94 19.66 40.90
N GLN A 68 -21.51 20.50 41.77
CA GLN A 68 -22.51 21.46 41.39
C GLN A 68 -21.86 22.83 41.25
N ILE A 69 -22.07 23.48 40.12
CA ILE A 69 -21.70 24.88 39.94
C ILE A 69 -22.71 25.72 40.73
N PRO A 70 -22.24 26.67 41.58
CA PRO A 70 -23.14 27.50 42.37
C PRO A 70 -24.11 28.28 41.47
N ARG A 71 -25.35 28.45 41.95
CA ARG A 71 -26.35 29.31 41.30
C ARG A 71 -25.83 30.73 41.20
N PHE A 72 -26.05 31.39 40.07
CA PHE A 72 -25.64 32.78 39.87
C PHE A 72 -26.81 33.64 39.42
N ASN A 73 -26.74 34.94 39.74
CA ASN A 73 -27.66 35.93 39.20
C ASN A 73 -27.11 36.41 37.83
N PRO A 74 -27.92 36.57 36.78
CA PRO A 74 -27.45 37.12 35.51
C PRO A 74 -26.69 38.46 35.62
N TYR A 75 -26.91 39.26 36.68
CA TYR A 75 -26.09 40.46 36.94
C TYR A 75 -24.68 40.13 37.46
N SER A 76 -24.52 39.06 38.24
CA SER A 76 -23.21 38.64 38.75
C SER A 76 -22.28 38.08 37.68
N SER A 77 -22.77 37.69 36.50
CA SER A 77 -21.91 37.30 35.37
C SER A 77 -21.21 38.49 34.70
N LEU A 78 -21.60 39.72 35.04
CA LEU A 78 -21.03 40.97 34.49
C LEU A 78 -19.80 41.45 35.28
N SER A 79 -19.61 41.02 36.54
CA SER A 79 -18.57 41.55 37.44
C SER A 79 -17.13 41.27 36.99
N TYR A 80 -16.95 40.38 36.02
CA TYR A 80 -15.64 39.96 35.52
C TYR A 80 -15.35 40.39 34.07
N ASN A 81 -16.27 41.08 33.38
CA ASN A 81 -16.18 41.31 31.93
C ASN A 81 -16.50 42.76 31.51
N VAL A 82 -15.57 43.40 30.80
CA VAL A 82 -15.69 44.80 30.31
C VAL A 82 -16.86 44.92 29.33
N ILE A 83 -17.87 45.73 29.66
CA ILE A 83 -18.85 46.26 28.72
C ILE A 83 -18.45 47.71 28.40
N GLY A 84 -18.35 48.05 27.12
CA GLY A 84 -18.04 49.42 26.66
C GLY A 84 -19.30 50.22 26.38
N ASN A 85 -19.29 51.09 25.37
CA ASN A 85 -20.46 51.93 25.04
C ASN A 85 -21.63 51.06 24.53
N ILE A 86 -22.80 51.21 25.16
CA ILE A 86 -24.07 50.64 24.70
C ILE A 86 -24.81 51.74 23.97
N THR A 87 -25.15 51.51 22.71
CA THR A 87 -26.06 52.38 21.95
C THR A 87 -27.38 51.65 21.73
N TYR A 88 -28.48 52.39 21.60
CA TYR A 88 -29.75 51.80 21.24
C TYR A 88 -30.42 52.63 20.16
N TYR A 89 -31.07 51.93 19.25
CA TYR A 89 -31.90 52.51 18.22
C TYR A 89 -33.34 52.54 18.70
N TYR A 90 -33.96 53.72 18.62
CA TYR A 90 -35.38 53.91 18.89
C TYR A 90 -35.96 54.72 17.72
N PRO A 91 -36.99 54.23 17.02
CA PRO A 91 -37.62 54.95 15.92
C PRO A 91 -38.54 56.05 16.50
N GLY A 92 -37.96 57.11 17.08
CA GLY A 92 -38.70 58.25 17.62
C GLY A 92 -39.68 57.95 18.77
N ASN A 93 -39.69 56.73 19.31
CA ASN A 93 -40.68 56.28 20.28
C ASN A 93 -40.21 56.42 21.75
N ILE A 94 -41.01 57.13 22.57
CA ILE A 94 -40.73 57.42 23.99
C ILE A 94 -40.69 56.16 24.85
N CYS A 95 -41.53 55.15 24.57
CA CYS A 95 -41.60 53.92 25.36
C CYS A 95 -40.32 53.09 25.23
N ALA A 96 -39.81 52.90 24.01
CA ALA A 96 -38.57 52.17 23.75
C ALA A 96 -37.36 52.88 24.38
N ALA A 97 -37.28 54.22 24.25
CA ALA A 97 -36.25 55.02 24.87
C ALA A 97 -36.29 54.96 26.42
N THR A 98 -37.48 54.97 27.02
CA THR A 98 -37.65 54.87 28.47
C THR A 98 -37.23 53.50 29.02
N ILE A 99 -37.58 52.42 28.31
CA ILE A 99 -37.19 51.07 28.69
C ILE A 99 -35.67 50.89 28.58
N ALA A 100 -35.08 51.33 27.47
CA ALA A 100 -33.65 51.21 27.24
C ALA A 100 -32.82 52.05 28.23
N THR A 101 -33.20 53.31 28.49
CA THR A 101 -32.49 54.17 29.47
C THR A 101 -32.56 53.62 30.89
N LYS A 102 -33.73 53.16 31.33
CA LYS A 102 -33.88 52.51 32.65
C LYS A 102 -33.08 51.20 32.74
N ALA A 103 -33.05 50.40 31.67
CA ALA A 103 -32.26 49.18 31.63
C ALA A 103 -30.74 49.45 31.74
N VAL A 104 -30.23 50.49 31.08
CA VAL A 104 -28.82 50.87 31.20
C VAL A 104 -28.51 51.44 32.60
N ASN A 105 -29.40 52.25 33.16
CA ASN A 105 -29.25 52.79 34.51
C ASN A 105 -29.27 51.68 35.58
N ASP A 106 -30.15 50.69 35.44
CA ASP A 106 -30.19 49.50 36.30
C ASP A 106 -28.89 48.70 36.17
N LEU A 107 -28.34 48.54 34.96
CA LEU A 107 -27.05 47.88 34.74
C LEU A 107 -25.89 48.62 35.44
N ASN A 108 -25.85 49.95 35.32
CA ASN A 108 -24.84 50.80 35.98
C ASN A 108 -24.96 50.76 37.51
N ALA A 109 -26.19 50.70 38.03
CA ALA A 109 -26.42 50.62 39.48
C ALA A 109 -25.96 49.27 40.07
N GLN A 110 -25.98 48.19 39.29
CA GLN A 110 -25.56 46.85 39.72
C GLN A 110 -24.06 46.58 39.49
N VAL A 111 -23.40 47.32 38.60
CA VAL A 111 -21.97 47.13 38.24
C VAL A 111 -21.21 48.42 38.58
N SER A 112 -20.65 48.49 39.78
CA SER A 112 -20.05 49.70 40.39
C SER A 112 -18.75 50.22 39.75
N THR A 113 -18.41 49.84 38.51
CA THR A 113 -17.05 50.00 37.95
C THR A 113 -16.93 50.60 36.55
N PHE A 114 -18.00 51.00 35.83
CA PHE A 114 -17.85 51.47 34.44
C PHE A 114 -18.77 52.66 34.05
N PRO A 115 -18.25 53.68 33.32
CA PRO A 115 -19.08 54.72 32.71
C PRO A 115 -19.62 54.22 31.36
N THR A 116 -20.89 53.81 31.30
CA THR A 116 -21.55 53.54 30.02
C THR A 116 -22.06 54.85 29.42
N ASN A 117 -21.47 55.30 28.30
CA ASN A 117 -22.00 56.44 27.56
C ASN A 117 -23.20 55.99 26.72
N ILE A 118 -24.35 56.62 26.94
CA ILE A 118 -25.59 56.36 26.21
C ILE A 118 -25.64 57.28 24.99
N GLN A 119 -25.67 56.72 23.79
CA GLN A 119 -26.04 57.44 22.57
C GLN A 119 -27.31 56.84 21.98
N ALA A 120 -28.31 57.71 21.80
CA ALA A 120 -29.60 57.36 21.24
C ALA A 120 -29.62 57.81 19.76
N ILE A 121 -29.83 56.87 18.83
CA ILE A 121 -29.76 57.12 17.38
C ILE A 121 -31.15 56.98 16.76
N SER A 122 -31.54 57.91 15.89
CA SER A 122 -32.86 57.99 15.24
C SER A 122 -32.95 57.29 13.87
N ASP A 123 -31.83 56.84 13.28
CA ASP A 123 -31.80 56.13 11.98
C ASP A 123 -31.57 54.61 12.08
N PRO A 124 -32.32 53.78 11.31
CA PRO A 124 -32.33 52.31 11.45
C PRO A 124 -31.14 51.58 10.80
N THR A 125 -30.37 52.23 9.92
CA THR A 125 -29.30 51.59 9.15
C THR A 125 -27.92 51.87 9.74
N LEU A 126 -27.21 50.80 10.13
CA LEU A 126 -25.83 50.84 10.62
C LEU A 126 -24.82 51.46 9.62
N SER A 127 -25.22 51.68 8.35
CA SER A 127 -24.37 52.10 7.24
C SER A 127 -23.97 53.58 7.24
N THR A 128 -24.61 54.42 8.07
CA THR A 128 -24.29 55.85 8.18
C THR A 128 -23.41 56.20 9.38
N LEU A 129 -23.13 55.22 10.26
CA LEU A 129 -22.20 55.38 11.38
C LEU A 129 -20.76 55.34 10.87
N SER A 130 -19.95 56.33 11.23
CA SER A 130 -18.52 56.34 10.87
C SER A 130 -17.84 55.06 11.38
N ASN A 131 -16.89 54.50 10.60
CA ASN A 131 -16.15 53.29 11.01
C ASN A 131 -15.53 53.40 12.43
N THR A 132 -15.20 54.61 12.87
CA THR A 132 -14.69 54.91 14.23
C THR A 132 -15.74 54.75 15.34
N THR A 133 -17.02 55.08 15.09
CA THR A 133 -18.10 54.88 16.07
C THR A 133 -18.52 53.42 16.15
N LEU A 134 -18.53 52.70 15.01
CA LEU A 134 -18.76 51.24 14.97
C LEU A 134 -17.70 50.44 15.73
N GLN A 135 -16.43 50.87 15.69
CA GLN A 135 -15.34 50.22 16.42
C GLN A 135 -15.42 50.37 17.96
N SER A 136 -16.13 51.40 18.46
CA SER A 136 -16.32 51.64 19.90
C SER A 136 -17.65 51.11 20.46
N LEU A 137 -18.46 50.49 19.59
CA LEU A 137 -19.84 50.12 19.83
C LEU A 137 -19.94 48.68 20.35
N THR A 138 -20.20 48.51 21.65
CA THR A 138 -20.16 47.17 22.28
C THR A 138 -21.50 46.43 22.24
N ALA A 139 -22.61 47.16 22.29
CA ALA A 139 -23.95 46.62 22.13
C ALA A 139 -24.87 47.63 21.43
N PHE A 140 -25.74 47.12 20.56
CA PHE A 140 -26.76 47.85 19.81
C PHE A 140 -28.10 47.14 19.97
N ILE A 141 -29.11 47.85 20.48
CA ILE A 141 -30.46 47.32 20.73
C ILE A 141 -31.41 47.88 19.69
N GLN A 142 -32.18 47.02 19.03
CA GLN A 142 -33.21 47.39 18.05
C GLN A 142 -34.56 46.80 18.46
N PHE A 143 -35.55 47.64 18.77
CA PHE A 143 -36.93 47.19 18.93
C PHE A 143 -37.62 47.10 17.57
N THR A 144 -38.44 46.07 17.33
CA THR A 144 -39.00 45.80 15.99
C THR A 144 -40.51 45.98 15.87
N ASN A 145 -41.23 46.03 16.99
CA ASN A 145 -42.69 46.10 17.01
C ASN A 145 -43.24 47.12 18.02
N LEU A 146 -42.43 48.12 18.38
CA LEU A 146 -42.81 49.16 19.33
C LEU A 146 -43.14 50.50 18.67
N ASP A 147 -43.26 50.56 17.35
CA ASP A 147 -43.35 51.81 16.59
C ASP A 147 -44.59 52.66 16.95
N SER A 148 -45.70 52.03 17.33
CA SER A 148 -46.99 52.68 17.65
C SER A 148 -47.27 52.91 19.15
N CYS A 149 -46.30 52.65 20.04
CA CYS A 149 -46.52 52.71 21.48
C CYS A 149 -46.40 54.15 22.03
N THR A 150 -47.41 54.67 22.73
CA THR A 150 -47.31 56.01 23.39
C THR A 150 -47.32 55.91 24.91
N ASN A 151 -48.00 54.91 25.47
CA ASN A 151 -48.12 54.63 26.91
C ASN A 151 -48.09 53.12 27.20
N ALA A 152 -47.93 52.73 28.47
CA ALA A 152 -47.91 51.31 28.90
C ALA A 152 -49.18 50.51 28.51
N SER A 153 -50.33 51.18 28.33
CA SER A 153 -51.59 50.57 27.89
C SER A 153 -51.67 50.28 26.39
N THR A 154 -50.83 50.92 25.56
CA THR A 154 -50.76 50.73 24.10
C THR A 154 -49.67 49.74 23.67
N MET A 155 -49.02 49.08 24.63
CA MET A 155 -47.92 48.16 24.35
C MET A 155 -48.45 46.85 23.76
N PRO A 156 -47.85 46.33 22.67
CA PRO A 156 -48.27 45.07 22.08
C PRO A 156 -48.11 43.89 23.05
N ASP A 157 -48.96 42.87 22.89
CA ASP A 157 -48.90 41.65 23.70
C ASP A 157 -47.55 40.91 23.55
N GLU A 158 -46.97 40.90 22.35
CA GLU A 158 -45.61 40.39 22.12
C GLU A 158 -44.64 41.56 21.98
N VAL A 159 -43.57 41.61 22.77
CA VAL A 159 -42.50 42.62 22.68
C VAL A 159 -41.26 41.98 22.05
N LYS A 160 -40.83 42.48 20.89
CA LYS A 160 -39.70 41.94 20.11
C LYS A 160 -38.55 42.93 20.06
N TYR A 161 -37.39 42.48 20.53
CA TYR A 161 -36.15 43.23 20.39
C TYR A 161 -35.00 42.35 19.92
N THR A 162 -34.14 42.97 19.11
CA THR A 162 -32.92 42.39 18.56
C THR A 162 -31.74 43.01 19.30
N LEU A 163 -30.94 42.17 19.95
CA LEU A 163 -29.69 42.58 20.60
C LEU A 163 -28.53 42.22 19.68
N ARG A 164 -27.77 43.23 19.30
CA ARG A 164 -26.55 43.09 18.51
C ARG A 164 -25.36 43.44 19.38
N MET A 165 -24.45 42.50 19.59
CA MET A 165 -23.24 42.74 20.39
C MET A 165 -22.00 42.55 19.53
N GLN A 166 -20.95 43.29 19.86
CA GLN A 166 -19.63 43.13 19.26
C GLN A 166 -18.91 41.95 19.94
N GLU A 167 -18.40 41.03 19.13
CA GLU A 167 -17.61 39.92 19.61
C GLU A 167 -16.10 40.23 19.47
N ASN A 168 -15.49 40.77 20.53
CA ASN A 168 -14.05 41.04 20.56
C ASN A 168 -13.33 39.93 21.35
N GLY A 169 -12.57 39.07 20.64
CA GLY A 169 -11.65 38.10 21.26
C GLY A 169 -11.04 37.11 20.27
N PRO A 170 -9.90 36.48 20.58
CA PRO A 170 -9.25 35.46 19.74
C PRO A 170 -10.11 34.20 19.51
N ASN A 171 -11.20 34.05 20.27
CA ASN A 171 -12.18 32.96 20.14
C ASN A 171 -13.34 33.29 19.16
N TYR A 172 -13.26 34.38 18.41
CA TYR A 172 -14.24 34.81 17.39
C TYR A 172 -14.63 33.67 16.41
N TYR A 173 -13.68 32.79 16.10
CA TYR A 173 -13.89 31.67 15.19
C TYR A 173 -14.76 30.54 15.77
N HIS A 174 -14.82 30.39 17.09
CA HIS A 174 -15.68 29.39 17.71
C HIS A 174 -17.17 29.77 17.65
N ALA A 175 -17.51 31.06 17.65
CA ALA A 175 -18.90 31.49 17.66
C ALA A 175 -19.60 31.35 16.29
N GLN A 176 -18.88 31.51 15.19
CA GLN A 176 -19.44 31.36 13.84
C GLN A 176 -19.75 29.89 13.50
N ASP A 177 -18.84 28.96 13.79
CA ASP A 177 -19.08 27.52 13.57
C ASP A 177 -20.17 26.96 14.50
N VAL A 178 -20.29 27.53 15.71
CA VAL A 178 -21.30 27.15 16.71
C VAL A 178 -22.69 27.71 16.37
N MET A 179 -22.78 28.85 15.67
CA MET A 179 -24.06 29.40 15.20
C MET A 179 -24.65 28.66 14.00
N ILE A 180 -23.83 27.93 13.22
CA ILE A 180 -24.25 27.37 11.92
C ILE A 180 -24.55 25.86 11.98
N SER A 181 -24.03 25.10 12.96
CA SER A 181 -24.55 23.74 13.16
C SER A 181 -24.50 23.24 14.61
N PRO A 182 -25.57 22.58 15.09
CA PRO A 182 -25.53 21.78 16.32
C PRO A 182 -24.49 20.63 16.27
N ASN A 183 -23.88 20.36 15.11
CA ASN A 183 -23.19 19.12 14.77
C ASN A 183 -21.66 19.26 14.54
N ALA A 184 -21.11 20.48 14.51
CA ALA A 184 -19.72 20.73 14.11
C ALA A 184 -18.67 20.17 15.09
N TYR A 185 -18.96 20.17 16.40
CA TYR A 185 -17.99 19.77 17.44
C TYR A 185 -18.29 18.42 18.13
N MET A 186 -19.14 17.57 17.57
CA MET A 186 -19.49 16.29 18.21
C MET A 186 -18.33 15.27 18.30
N TRP A 187 -17.17 15.55 17.72
CA TRP A 187 -15.94 14.75 17.90
C TRP A 187 -15.30 14.94 19.27
N GLN A 188 -15.67 15.98 20.02
CA GLN A 188 -15.05 16.32 21.29
C GLN A 188 -15.82 15.76 22.50
N ARG A 189 -17.15 15.71 22.45
CA ARG A 189 -18.01 15.56 23.64
C ARG A 189 -17.81 14.24 24.38
N ALA A 190 -16.88 14.28 25.31
CA ALA A 190 -16.78 13.38 26.45
C ALA A 190 -17.42 14.06 27.68
N PRO A 191 -17.79 13.31 28.74
CA PRO A 191 -18.37 13.86 29.96
C PRO A 191 -17.56 15.02 30.58
N GLU A 192 -16.25 15.09 30.31
CA GLU A 192 -15.35 16.20 30.70
C GLU A 192 -15.70 17.55 30.06
N ASP A 193 -16.21 17.56 28.82
CA ASP A 193 -16.57 18.79 28.09
C ASP A 193 -17.83 19.46 28.65
N PHE A 194 -18.71 18.69 29.30
CA PHE A 194 -19.87 19.25 30.01
C PHE A 194 -19.45 20.19 31.15
N CYS A 195 -18.22 20.02 31.66
CA CYS A 195 -17.74 20.61 32.89
C CYS A 195 -16.67 21.68 32.71
N GLN A 196 -15.87 21.61 31.65
CA GLN A 196 -14.76 22.52 31.41
C GLN A 196 -15.18 23.92 30.88
N SER A 197 -16.47 24.21 30.76
CA SER A 197 -16.93 25.49 30.18
C SER A 197 -17.04 26.66 31.15
N THR A 198 -16.80 26.51 32.46
CA THR A 198 -16.93 27.64 33.41
C THR A 198 -15.91 28.76 33.19
N SER A 199 -14.71 28.46 32.69
CA SER A 199 -13.71 29.48 32.31
C SER A 199 -13.83 29.93 30.85
N SER A 200 -14.66 29.25 30.06
CA SER A 200 -14.69 29.35 28.59
C SER A 200 -16.09 29.64 28.04
N PHE A 201 -17.06 30.05 28.86
CA PHE A 201 -18.22 30.76 28.32
C PHE A 201 -17.66 32.01 27.65
N SER A 202 -17.85 32.13 26.33
CA SER A 202 -17.40 33.29 25.58
C SER A 202 -17.82 34.54 26.37
N ASN A 203 -16.87 35.43 26.64
CA ASN A 203 -17.15 36.71 27.28
C ASN A 203 -18.35 37.41 26.61
N TYR A 204 -18.59 37.12 25.33
CA TYR A 204 -19.81 37.44 24.59
C TYR A 204 -21.10 37.00 25.29
N LEU A 205 -21.28 35.71 25.59
CA LEU A 205 -22.54 35.17 26.10
C LEU A 205 -22.84 35.67 27.53
N ASN A 206 -21.81 35.87 28.35
CA ASN A 206 -21.94 36.44 29.69
C ASN A 206 -22.35 37.93 29.65
N ARG A 207 -21.80 38.71 28.71
CA ARG A 207 -22.21 40.10 28.45
C ARG A 207 -23.64 40.16 27.90
N PHE A 208 -23.94 39.29 26.94
CA PHE A 208 -25.24 39.15 26.31
C PHE A 208 -26.33 38.86 27.34
N LEU A 209 -26.09 37.91 28.24
CA LEU A 209 -27.04 37.50 29.27
C LEU A 209 -27.38 38.65 30.22
N GLY A 210 -26.38 39.41 30.67
CA GLY A 210 -26.59 40.53 31.59
C GLY A 210 -27.44 41.64 30.96
N VAL A 211 -27.17 41.99 29.70
CA VAL A 211 -27.95 43.00 28.96
C VAL A 211 -29.36 42.49 28.63
N GLN A 212 -29.49 41.23 28.21
CA GLN A 212 -30.78 40.58 27.99
C GLN A 212 -31.65 40.62 29.25
N TYR A 213 -31.08 40.28 30.40
CA TYR A 213 -31.80 40.28 31.68
C TYR A 213 -32.29 41.66 32.09
N SER A 214 -31.43 42.69 31.97
CA SER A 214 -31.82 44.06 32.33
C SER A 214 -32.96 44.59 31.46
N ILE A 215 -32.90 44.35 30.14
CA ILE A 215 -33.95 44.76 29.21
C ILE A 215 -35.27 44.06 29.55
N ASN A 216 -35.24 42.72 29.74
CA ASN A 216 -36.44 41.95 30.06
C ASN A 216 -37.09 42.42 31.38
N LEU A 217 -36.29 42.65 32.42
CA LEU A 217 -36.81 43.17 33.69
C LEU A 217 -37.43 44.56 33.55
N ASN A 218 -36.82 45.46 32.77
CA ASN A 218 -37.32 46.81 32.59
C ASN A 218 -38.57 46.87 31.70
N ILE A 219 -38.72 45.96 30.72
CA ILE A 219 -39.99 45.76 30.00
C ILE A 219 -41.10 45.39 30.99
N ILE A 220 -40.83 44.43 31.89
CA ILE A 220 -41.79 43.96 32.88
C ILE A 220 -42.16 45.12 33.82
N LYS A 221 -41.17 45.77 34.46
CA LYS A 221 -41.38 46.92 35.35
C LYS A 221 -42.19 48.04 34.70
N TYR A 222 -41.95 48.31 33.42
CA TYR A 222 -42.64 49.37 32.68
C TYR A 222 -44.12 49.06 32.44
N VAL A 223 -44.46 47.81 32.11
CA VAL A 223 -45.83 47.38 31.83
C VAL A 223 -46.65 47.18 33.09
N THR A 224 -46.05 46.64 34.14
CA THR A 224 -46.74 46.27 35.39
C THR A 224 -46.74 47.42 36.41
N ASN A 225 -45.99 48.49 36.15
CA ASN A 225 -45.79 49.65 37.01
C ASN A 225 -45.41 49.26 38.46
N THR A 226 -44.69 48.14 38.60
CA THR A 226 -44.29 47.58 39.90
C THR A 226 -43.01 48.22 40.41
N THR A 227 -43.03 48.70 41.66
CA THR A 227 -41.86 49.27 42.36
C THR A 227 -40.99 48.21 43.06
N GLN A 228 -41.37 46.94 42.99
CA GLN A 228 -40.65 45.84 43.64
C GLN A 228 -39.28 45.59 42.99
N ASN A 229 -38.29 45.28 43.82
CA ASN A 229 -36.95 44.93 43.34
C ASN A 229 -36.95 43.53 42.71
N LEU A 230 -37.27 43.47 41.41
CA LEU A 230 -37.29 42.23 40.62
C LEU A 230 -35.89 41.69 40.28
N ALA A 231 -34.81 42.37 40.68
CA ALA A 231 -33.44 41.98 40.34
C ALA A 231 -33.03 40.60 40.88
N SER A 232 -33.65 40.12 41.97
CA SER A 232 -33.41 38.81 42.59
C SER A 232 -34.45 37.74 42.23
N SER A 233 -35.29 37.97 41.21
CA SER A 233 -36.38 37.06 40.86
C SER A 233 -35.97 35.86 39.99
N ILE A 234 -34.88 35.96 39.23
CA ILE A 234 -34.40 34.88 38.35
C ILE A 234 -32.95 34.50 38.70
N TYR A 235 -32.73 33.22 38.99
CA TYR A 235 -31.41 32.61 39.16
C TYR A 235 -31.14 31.61 38.04
N MET A 236 -29.88 31.56 37.60
CA MET A 236 -29.42 30.66 36.55
C MET A 236 -28.57 29.55 37.17
N ASN A 237 -28.87 28.31 36.79
CA ASN A 237 -28.25 27.10 37.28
C ASN A 237 -27.75 26.24 36.11
N HIS A 238 -26.60 25.60 36.28
CA HIS A 238 -26.21 24.52 35.38
C HIS A 238 -26.94 23.23 35.77
N PHE A 239 -27.12 22.30 34.82
CA PHE A 239 -27.55 20.92 35.13
C PHE A 239 -26.59 20.14 36.05
N GLY A 240 -25.43 20.71 36.38
CA GLY A 240 -24.41 20.09 37.22
C GLY A 240 -23.52 19.15 36.42
N CYS A 241 -22.35 18.89 36.98
CA CYS A 241 -21.37 18.01 36.38
C CYS A 241 -21.55 16.58 36.89
N PRO A 242 -21.87 15.60 36.03
CA PRO A 242 -21.88 14.20 36.44
C PRO A 242 -20.47 13.76 36.82
N ALA A 243 -20.35 12.72 37.65
CA ALA A 243 -19.04 12.13 37.92
C ALA A 243 -18.45 11.57 36.62
N TYR A 244 -17.22 11.96 36.29
CA TYR A 244 -16.54 11.52 35.08
C TYR A 244 -15.09 11.17 35.35
N TYR A 245 -14.50 10.46 34.40
CA TYR A 245 -13.07 10.20 34.41
C TYR A 245 -12.40 10.94 33.26
N LEU A 246 -11.44 11.79 33.58
CA LEU A 246 -10.61 12.46 32.60
C LEU A 246 -9.43 11.56 32.23
N ASP A 247 -9.38 11.10 30.99
CA ASP A 247 -8.25 10.33 30.46
C ASP A 247 -7.41 11.20 29.53
N GLN A 248 -6.33 11.79 30.07
CA GLN A 248 -5.47 12.70 29.31
C GLN A 248 -4.81 12.03 28.11
N LEU A 249 -4.49 10.73 28.21
CA LEU A 249 -3.89 9.99 27.10
C LEU A 249 -4.90 9.86 25.95
N GLN A 250 -6.13 9.45 26.26
CA GLN A 250 -7.15 9.32 25.22
C GLN A 250 -7.59 10.68 24.68
N SER A 251 -7.70 11.71 25.52
CA SER A 251 -8.16 13.06 25.16
C SER A 251 -7.14 13.79 24.27
N ILE A 252 -5.86 13.83 24.67
CA ILE A 252 -4.78 14.55 23.97
C ILE A 252 -4.15 13.70 22.85
N TYR A 253 -3.94 12.40 23.11
CA TYR A 253 -3.21 11.51 22.20
C TYR A 253 -4.09 10.50 21.45
N GLY A 254 -5.42 10.65 21.49
CA GLY A 254 -6.35 9.76 20.78
C GLY A 254 -6.04 9.62 19.28
N PHE A 255 -5.52 10.67 18.64
CA PHE A 255 -5.06 10.64 17.26
C PHE A 255 -3.81 9.77 17.04
N PHE A 256 -2.89 9.72 18.02
CA PHE A 256 -1.63 9.01 17.90
C PHE A 256 -1.74 7.50 18.18
N ILE A 257 -2.76 7.06 18.93
CA ILE A 257 -2.93 5.64 19.28
C ILE A 257 -3.04 4.73 18.03
N PRO A 258 -3.86 5.05 17.02
CA PRO A 258 -3.90 4.27 15.78
C PRO A 258 -2.57 4.26 15.02
N ILE A 259 -1.79 5.35 15.10
CA ILE A 259 -0.46 5.43 14.48
C ILE A 259 0.49 4.45 15.16
N PHE A 260 0.55 4.41 16.50
CA PHE A 260 1.37 3.42 17.21
C PHE A 260 0.97 1.99 16.87
N PHE A 261 -0.33 1.71 16.79
CA PHE A 261 -0.84 0.38 16.45
C PHE A 261 -0.38 -0.05 15.06
N SER A 262 -0.45 0.88 14.10
CA SER A 262 -0.06 0.59 12.73
C SER A 262 1.45 0.42 12.53
N ILE A 263 2.31 1.19 13.24
CA ILE A 263 3.78 1.13 13.14
C ILE A 263 4.30 -0.28 13.41
N VAL A 264 3.65 -1.00 14.33
CA VAL A 264 3.97 -2.41 14.65
C VAL A 264 3.97 -3.30 13.38
N PHE A 265 3.16 -2.97 12.38
CA PHE A 265 3.00 -3.78 11.16
C PHE A 265 3.95 -3.36 10.02
N VAL A 266 4.68 -2.24 10.15
CA VAL A 266 5.45 -1.65 9.03
C VAL A 266 6.60 -2.54 8.55
N VAL A 267 7.34 -3.15 9.48
CA VAL A 267 8.52 -3.95 9.14
C VAL A 267 8.09 -5.20 8.38
N THR A 268 7.07 -5.90 8.87
CA THR A 268 6.50 -7.08 8.20
C THR A 268 5.95 -6.72 6.82
N PHE A 269 5.32 -5.54 6.67
CA PHE A 269 4.84 -5.05 5.36
C PHE A 269 6.01 -4.89 4.37
N ILE A 270 7.05 -4.16 4.77
CA ILE A 270 8.25 -3.91 3.94
C ILE A 270 8.95 -5.22 3.58
N MET A 271 9.12 -6.12 4.54
CA MET A 271 9.77 -7.41 4.30
C MET A 271 8.96 -8.26 3.32
N ASN A 272 7.62 -8.31 3.44
CA ASN A 272 6.79 -9.07 2.51
C ASN A 272 6.88 -8.53 1.08
N VAL A 273 6.81 -7.21 0.90
CA VAL A 273 7.06 -6.56 -0.41
C VAL A 273 8.43 -6.97 -0.95
N GLY A 274 9.46 -6.94 -0.09
CA GLY A 274 10.82 -7.35 -0.44
C GLY A 274 10.91 -8.80 -0.93
N TYR A 275 10.27 -9.74 -0.25
CA TYR A 275 10.31 -11.17 -0.63
C TYR A 275 9.60 -11.44 -1.97
N VAL A 276 8.42 -10.84 -2.18
CA VAL A 276 7.67 -10.98 -3.44
C VAL A 276 8.50 -10.50 -4.64
N VAL A 277 9.23 -9.40 -4.46
CA VAL A 277 10.09 -8.83 -5.52
C VAL A 277 11.39 -9.62 -5.67
N GLN A 278 12.02 -10.06 -4.58
CA GLN A 278 13.25 -10.85 -4.61
C GLN A 278 13.04 -12.18 -5.35
N GLU A 279 11.90 -12.84 -5.15
CA GLU A 279 11.59 -14.10 -5.84
C GLU A 279 11.46 -13.91 -7.37
N ARG A 280 11.02 -12.72 -7.77
CA ARG A 280 10.89 -12.31 -9.16
C ARG A 280 12.25 -11.95 -9.77
N GLU A 281 13.09 -11.24 -9.03
CA GLU A 281 14.46 -10.91 -9.41
C GLU A 281 15.31 -12.17 -9.60
N ASN A 282 15.21 -13.12 -8.66
CA ASN A 282 15.93 -14.40 -8.72
C ASN A 282 15.38 -15.36 -9.79
N LYS A 283 14.35 -14.97 -10.55
CA LYS A 283 13.72 -15.76 -11.63
C LYS A 283 13.12 -17.11 -11.20
N THR A 284 13.11 -17.37 -9.89
CA THR A 284 12.57 -18.61 -9.31
C THR A 284 11.08 -18.80 -9.63
N LYS A 285 10.29 -17.74 -9.80
CA LYS A 285 8.88 -17.85 -10.25
C LYS A 285 8.72 -18.53 -11.61
N GLU A 286 9.56 -18.17 -12.58
CA GLU A 286 9.52 -18.80 -13.92
C GLU A 286 10.05 -20.23 -13.86
N TYR A 287 11.03 -20.49 -13.00
CA TYR A 287 11.49 -21.85 -12.72
C TYR A 287 10.38 -22.74 -12.11
N LEU A 288 9.61 -22.24 -11.14
CA LEU A 288 8.44 -22.95 -10.59
C LEU A 288 7.38 -23.23 -11.66
N ARG A 289 7.18 -22.31 -12.62
CA ARG A 289 6.25 -22.50 -13.73
C ARG A 289 6.65 -23.66 -14.65
N ILE A 290 7.96 -23.91 -14.83
CA ILE A 290 8.46 -25.06 -15.60
C ILE A 290 8.06 -26.38 -14.94
N TYR A 291 8.10 -26.47 -13.60
CA TYR A 291 7.64 -27.67 -12.89
C TYR A 291 6.12 -27.81 -12.81
N GLY A 292 5.36 -26.95 -13.54
CA GLY A 292 3.92 -27.06 -13.68
C GLY A 292 3.12 -26.34 -12.60
N LEU A 293 3.77 -25.53 -11.73
CA LEU A 293 3.07 -24.75 -10.72
C LEU A 293 2.38 -23.53 -11.33
N ARG A 294 1.19 -23.25 -10.81
CA ARG A 294 0.45 -22.02 -11.13
C ARG A 294 1.00 -20.87 -10.28
N THR A 295 1.40 -19.78 -10.93
CA THR A 295 2.07 -18.64 -10.27
C THR A 295 1.24 -17.99 -9.15
N TRP A 296 -0.11 -17.99 -9.28
CA TRP A 296 -0.99 -17.43 -8.26
C TRP A 296 -0.97 -18.19 -6.93
N ILE A 297 -0.66 -19.49 -6.94
CA ILE A 297 -0.53 -20.31 -5.71
C ILE A 297 0.63 -19.77 -4.87
N ASN A 298 1.72 -19.38 -5.53
CA ASN A 298 2.87 -18.81 -4.85
C ASN A 298 2.55 -17.45 -4.20
N ASN A 299 1.78 -16.59 -4.85
CA ASN A 299 1.29 -15.35 -4.24
C ASN A 299 0.39 -15.65 -3.01
N LEU A 300 -0.46 -16.67 -3.10
CA LEU A 300 -1.32 -17.09 -1.99
C LEU A 300 -0.51 -17.61 -0.80
N VAL A 301 0.58 -18.35 -1.05
CA VAL A 301 1.53 -18.80 -0.01
C VAL A 301 2.17 -17.61 0.72
N TRP A 302 2.57 -16.55 -0.01
CA TRP A 302 3.09 -15.33 0.63
C TRP A 302 2.05 -14.66 1.52
N VAL A 303 0.80 -14.56 1.05
CA VAL A 303 -0.32 -14.03 1.85
C VAL A 303 -0.53 -14.86 3.10
N THR A 304 -0.62 -16.19 2.98
CA THR A 304 -0.82 -17.08 4.15
C THR A 304 0.32 -16.97 5.16
N ARG A 305 1.58 -16.92 4.70
CA ARG A 305 2.73 -16.72 5.59
C ARG A 305 2.64 -15.38 6.32
N SER A 306 2.36 -14.29 5.62
CA SER A 306 2.18 -12.97 6.24
C SER A 306 1.01 -12.94 7.22
N MET A 307 -0.10 -13.60 6.90
CA MET A 307 -1.26 -13.71 7.81
C MET A 307 -0.89 -14.38 9.13
N ILE A 308 -0.03 -15.40 9.13
CA ILE A 308 0.42 -16.06 10.38
C ILE A 308 1.23 -15.10 11.26
N ILE A 309 2.19 -14.37 10.67
CA ILE A 309 3.00 -13.40 11.41
C ILE A 309 2.10 -12.27 11.94
N TYR A 310 1.20 -11.76 11.11
CA TYR A 310 0.27 -10.70 11.52
C TYR A 310 -0.77 -11.14 12.54
N PHE A 311 -1.17 -12.40 12.55
CA PHE A 311 -2.00 -12.99 13.60
C PHE A 311 -1.30 -12.92 14.96
N ILE A 312 -0.01 -13.28 15.00
CA ILE A 312 0.82 -13.19 16.21
C ILE A 312 0.94 -11.72 16.64
N LEU A 313 1.26 -10.81 15.71
CA LEU A 313 1.38 -9.38 16.01
C LEU A 313 0.07 -8.77 16.52
N SER A 314 -1.06 -9.06 15.88
CA SER A 314 -2.39 -8.60 16.32
C SER A 314 -2.71 -9.10 17.73
N SER A 315 -2.39 -10.37 18.01
CA SER A 315 -2.58 -10.95 19.34
C SER A 315 -1.70 -10.27 20.38
N VAL A 316 -0.41 -10.04 20.09
CA VAL A 316 0.51 -9.30 20.98
C VAL A 316 0.02 -7.88 21.25
N VAL A 317 -0.39 -7.13 20.22
CA VAL A 317 -0.92 -5.77 20.38
C VAL A 317 -2.17 -5.76 21.25
N THR A 318 -3.10 -6.70 21.05
CA THR A 318 -4.32 -6.80 21.88
C THR A 318 -4.02 -7.13 23.33
N VAL A 319 -3.14 -8.11 23.58
CA VAL A 319 -2.73 -8.47 24.94
C VAL A 319 -2.08 -7.28 25.63
N LEU A 320 -1.12 -6.61 24.98
CA LEU A 320 -0.44 -5.45 25.54
C LEU A 320 -1.39 -4.27 25.79
N SER A 321 -2.43 -4.09 24.96
CA SER A 321 -3.43 -3.05 25.16
C SER A 321 -4.34 -3.28 26.37
N LEU A 322 -4.46 -4.52 26.84
CA LEU A 322 -5.28 -4.92 27.99
C LEU A 322 -4.49 -5.01 29.30
N VAL A 323 -3.16 -4.88 29.24
CA VAL A 323 -2.32 -4.91 30.44
C VAL A 323 -2.70 -3.74 31.35
N VAL A 324 -3.12 -4.07 32.57
CA VAL A 324 -3.41 -3.08 33.61
C VAL A 324 -2.09 -2.66 34.26
N LEU A 325 -1.74 -1.39 34.12
CA LEU A 325 -0.55 -0.82 34.76
C LEU A 325 -0.85 -0.35 36.18
N PRO A 326 0.03 -0.60 37.16
CA PRO A 326 -0.13 -0.06 38.51
C PRO A 326 -0.01 1.47 38.50
N SER A 327 -0.98 2.15 39.11
CA SER A 327 -1.02 3.60 39.27
C SER A 327 0.13 4.08 40.14
N SER A 328 0.70 5.23 39.78
CA SER A 328 1.64 5.95 40.64
C SER A 328 0.88 6.45 41.87
N ASN A 329 1.01 5.74 43.01
CA ASN A 329 0.25 5.93 44.26
C ASN A 329 0.49 7.27 45.00
N SER A 330 1.12 8.25 44.38
CA SER A 330 1.61 9.45 45.07
C SER A 330 0.59 10.60 45.20
N ARG A 331 -0.60 10.52 44.58
CA ARG A 331 -1.64 11.57 44.66
C ARG A 331 -3.07 11.01 44.68
N PRO A 332 -4.00 11.58 45.48
CA PRO A 332 -5.40 11.15 45.52
C PRO A 332 -6.11 11.38 44.17
N GLY A 333 -6.92 10.42 43.72
CA GLY A 333 -7.77 10.52 42.52
C GLY A 333 -7.25 9.87 41.23
N ARG A 334 -6.07 9.23 41.24
CA ARG A 334 -5.53 8.45 40.11
C ARG A 334 -5.98 6.98 40.20
N VAL A 335 -6.34 6.38 39.07
CA VAL A 335 -6.82 4.99 39.00
C VAL A 335 -6.02 4.18 37.98
N SER A 336 -5.43 3.06 38.43
CA SER A 336 -4.70 2.07 37.62
C SER A 336 -5.59 1.51 36.52
N LYS A 337 -5.27 1.72 35.25
CA LYS A 337 -6.15 1.31 34.13
C LYS A 337 -5.38 0.94 32.87
N ALA A 338 -5.92 -0.03 32.14
CA ALA A 338 -5.44 -0.45 30.82
C ALA A 338 -5.61 0.65 29.78
N LEU A 339 -5.03 0.44 28.59
CA LEU A 339 -5.20 1.35 27.45
C LEU A 339 -6.67 1.42 27.00
N PHE A 340 -7.30 0.24 26.91
CA PHE A 340 -8.73 0.05 26.72
C PHE A 340 -9.30 -0.69 27.94
N ASN A 341 -10.22 -0.07 28.65
CA ASN A 341 -10.86 -0.58 29.86
C ASN A 341 -12.25 -1.15 29.59
N TYR A 342 -13.01 -0.53 28.68
CA TYR A 342 -14.41 -0.88 28.44
C TYR A 342 -14.58 -1.70 27.15
N THR A 343 -13.74 -1.45 26.16
CA THR A 343 -13.74 -2.19 24.89
C THR A 343 -13.39 -3.66 25.11
N HIS A 344 -14.20 -4.57 24.57
CA HIS A 344 -13.89 -5.99 24.62
C HIS A 344 -12.74 -6.35 23.69
N TRP A 345 -11.87 -7.24 24.19
CA TRP A 345 -10.68 -7.70 23.48
C TRP A 345 -11.00 -8.34 22.12
N THR A 346 -12.15 -9.01 21.99
CA THR A 346 -12.59 -9.68 20.76
C THR A 346 -12.82 -8.69 19.62
N VAL A 347 -13.42 -7.53 19.92
CA VAL A 347 -13.69 -6.47 18.94
C VAL A 347 -12.39 -5.88 18.45
N LEU A 348 -11.51 -5.50 19.39
CA LEU A 348 -10.19 -4.94 19.06
C LEU A 348 -9.34 -5.91 18.23
N TRP A 349 -9.32 -7.18 18.63
CA TRP A 349 -8.61 -8.23 17.91
C TRP A 349 -9.17 -8.45 16.51
N THR A 350 -10.50 -8.45 16.35
CA THR A 350 -11.15 -8.60 15.04
C THR A 350 -10.80 -7.45 14.09
N ILE A 351 -10.79 -6.21 14.57
CA ILE A 351 -10.39 -5.03 13.78
C ILE A 351 -8.94 -5.19 13.28
N LEU A 352 -8.01 -5.54 14.19
CA LEU A 352 -6.60 -5.72 13.86
C LEU A 352 -6.35 -6.92 12.93
N PHE A 353 -7.12 -7.99 13.09
CA PHE A 353 -7.03 -9.17 12.22
C PHE A 353 -7.55 -8.89 10.81
N VAL A 354 -8.67 -8.19 10.65
CA VAL A 354 -9.18 -7.78 9.33
C VAL A 354 -8.22 -6.81 8.66
N TYR A 355 -7.68 -5.84 9.39
CA TYR A 355 -6.61 -4.96 8.93
C TYR A 355 -5.39 -5.76 8.43
N SER A 356 -4.96 -6.77 9.18
CA SER A 356 -3.85 -7.65 8.80
C SER A 356 -4.08 -8.40 7.49
N ILE A 357 -5.31 -8.89 7.26
CA ILE A 357 -5.70 -9.52 5.97
C ILE A 357 -5.53 -8.51 4.83
N GLN A 358 -6.06 -7.29 4.99
CA GLN A 358 -5.98 -6.27 3.95
C GLN A 358 -4.53 -5.84 3.66
N VAL A 359 -3.71 -5.61 4.68
CA VAL A 359 -2.29 -5.26 4.52
C VAL A 359 -1.52 -6.36 3.81
N SER A 360 -1.78 -7.63 4.15
CA SER A 360 -1.13 -8.77 3.49
C SER A 360 -1.45 -8.82 1.99
N ALA A 361 -2.72 -8.63 1.60
CA ALA A 361 -3.12 -8.57 0.20
C ALA A 361 -2.52 -7.36 -0.53
N PHE A 362 -2.55 -6.19 0.11
CA PHE A 362 -1.98 -4.95 -0.44
C PHE A 362 -0.47 -5.06 -0.69
N SER A 363 0.29 -5.68 0.22
CA SER A 363 1.73 -5.87 0.07
C SER A 363 2.11 -6.73 -1.15
N VAL A 364 1.32 -7.76 -1.45
CA VAL A 364 1.54 -8.61 -2.63
C VAL A 364 1.23 -7.86 -3.92
N LEU A 365 0.15 -7.06 -3.94
CA LEU A 365 -0.18 -6.19 -5.08
C LEU A 365 0.93 -5.15 -5.31
N PHE A 366 1.34 -4.44 -4.26
CA PHE A 366 2.35 -3.40 -4.34
C PHE A 366 3.69 -3.96 -4.85
N GLY A 367 4.07 -5.16 -4.38
CA GLY A 367 5.25 -5.87 -4.87
C GLY A 367 5.25 -6.14 -6.38
N GLN A 368 4.10 -6.29 -7.04
CA GLN A 368 4.06 -6.60 -8.48
C GLN A 368 4.55 -5.46 -9.38
N PHE A 369 4.60 -4.22 -8.88
CA PHE A 369 5.04 -3.06 -9.67
C PHE A 369 6.55 -2.91 -9.76
N PHE A 370 7.31 -3.63 -8.93
CA PHE A 370 8.76 -3.45 -8.82
C PHE A 370 9.55 -4.64 -9.39
N LYS A 371 10.71 -4.32 -9.97
CA LYS A 371 11.69 -5.31 -10.44
C LYS A 371 12.85 -5.54 -9.47
N ARG A 372 13.17 -4.54 -8.62
CA ARG A 372 14.28 -4.58 -7.66
C ARG A 372 13.77 -4.49 -6.21
N PRO A 373 14.20 -5.38 -5.30
CA PRO A 373 13.64 -5.49 -3.95
C PRO A 373 14.06 -4.35 -3.04
N LEU A 374 15.27 -3.80 -3.18
CA LEU A 374 15.72 -2.67 -2.35
C LEU A 374 14.86 -1.42 -2.60
N LEU A 375 14.60 -1.12 -3.87
CA LEU A 375 13.75 0.00 -4.28
C LEU A 375 12.31 -0.20 -3.82
N ALA A 376 11.78 -1.43 -3.94
CA ALA A 376 10.44 -1.77 -3.46
C ALA A 376 10.28 -1.59 -1.95
N LYS A 377 11.29 -1.97 -1.16
CA LYS A 377 11.28 -1.78 0.30
C LYS A 377 11.28 -0.30 0.71
N LEU A 378 12.11 0.52 0.07
CA LEU A 378 12.19 1.97 0.34
C LEU A 378 10.88 2.69 -0.01
N LEU A 379 10.36 2.45 -1.22
CA LEU A 379 9.07 3.03 -1.65
C LEU A 379 7.90 2.42 -0.88
N GLY A 380 8.01 1.18 -0.41
CA GLY A 380 7.04 0.57 0.49
C GLY A 380 6.90 1.36 1.79
N PHE A 381 8.00 1.75 2.41
CA PHE A 381 7.96 2.61 3.61
C PHE A 381 7.28 3.95 3.32
N VAL A 382 7.61 4.60 2.22
CA VAL A 382 6.98 5.86 1.79
C VAL A 382 5.46 5.69 1.61
N VAL A 383 5.03 4.68 0.86
CA VAL A 383 3.61 4.43 0.60
C VAL A 383 2.87 4.11 1.89
N TRP A 384 3.53 3.36 2.79
CA TRP A 384 2.98 3.10 4.12
C TRP A 384 2.76 4.40 4.91
N VAL A 385 3.70 5.36 4.88
CA VAL A 385 3.50 6.70 5.49
C VAL A 385 2.36 7.48 4.81
N ILE A 386 2.30 7.50 3.47
CA ILE A 386 1.26 8.23 2.72
C ILE A 386 -0.15 7.69 3.04
N THR A 387 -0.29 6.38 3.26
CA THR A 387 -1.59 5.79 3.59
C THR A 387 -2.15 6.19 4.97
N PHE A 388 -1.38 6.92 5.80
CA PHE A 388 -1.85 7.51 7.07
C PHE A 388 -2.50 8.87 6.97
N ILE A 389 -2.44 9.54 5.81
CA ILE A 389 -2.94 10.91 5.68
C ILE A 389 -4.37 10.97 6.23
N ASP A 390 -4.51 11.69 7.35
CA ASP A 390 -5.78 11.85 8.02
C ASP A 390 -6.61 12.88 7.25
N PHE A 391 -7.88 12.54 7.06
CA PHE A 391 -8.79 13.37 6.31
C PHE A 391 -9.63 14.18 7.28
N TYR A 392 -9.57 15.50 7.12
CA TYR A 392 -10.23 16.52 7.93
C TYR A 392 -11.68 16.14 8.31
N PRO A 393 -12.19 16.54 9.49
CA PRO A 393 -13.56 16.25 9.93
C PRO A 393 -14.68 16.68 8.96
N GLY A 394 -14.38 17.48 7.93
CA GLY A 394 -15.29 17.87 6.84
C GLY A 394 -15.45 16.87 5.69
N VAL A 395 -14.72 15.74 5.65
CA VAL A 395 -14.88 14.75 4.56
C VAL A 395 -16.21 14.00 4.68
N PRO A 396 -17.01 13.91 3.59
CA PRO A 396 -18.31 13.23 3.60
C PRO A 396 -18.16 11.74 3.92
N VAL A 397 -19.18 11.18 4.57
CA VAL A 397 -19.17 9.77 5.05
C VAL A 397 -18.88 8.77 3.93
N GLY A 398 -19.46 8.98 2.73
CA GLY A 398 -19.20 8.13 1.57
C GLY A 398 -17.73 8.11 1.14
N ALA A 399 -17.05 9.26 1.22
CA ALA A 399 -15.62 9.33 0.91
C ALA A 399 -14.78 8.60 1.96
N ARG A 400 -15.16 8.62 3.25
CA ARG A 400 -14.48 7.84 4.30
C ARG A 400 -14.58 6.33 4.04
N TYR A 401 -15.76 5.83 3.64
CA TYR A 401 -15.93 4.43 3.24
C TYR A 401 -15.10 4.04 2.01
N PHE A 402 -15.00 4.93 1.02
CA PHE A 402 -14.14 4.72 -0.13
C PHE A 402 -12.65 4.67 0.27
N LEU A 403 -12.21 5.58 1.15
CA LEU A 403 -10.84 5.67 1.64
C LEU A 403 -10.38 4.46 2.45
N CYS A 404 -11.29 3.63 2.96
CA CYS A 404 -10.95 2.31 3.52
C CYS A 404 -10.22 1.39 2.53
N ILE A 405 -10.15 1.74 1.24
CA ILE A 405 -9.24 1.10 0.28
C ILE A 405 -7.80 1.17 0.77
N LEU A 406 -7.37 2.30 1.33
CA LEU A 406 -6.05 2.46 1.95
C LEU A 406 -6.05 1.76 3.33
N PRO A 407 -5.20 0.75 3.57
CA PRO A 407 -5.29 -0.08 4.78
C PRO A 407 -5.16 0.71 6.09
N ASN A 408 -4.22 1.67 6.14
CA ASN A 408 -3.97 2.48 7.34
C ASN A 408 -5.12 3.46 7.64
N ALA A 409 -5.76 4.02 6.61
CA ALA A 409 -6.95 4.85 6.78
C ALA A 409 -8.13 4.04 7.34
N GLY A 410 -8.34 2.81 6.86
CA GLY A 410 -9.37 1.90 7.38
C GLY A 410 -9.19 1.59 8.87
N LEU A 411 -7.96 1.29 9.30
CA LEU A 411 -7.63 1.07 10.72
C LEU A 411 -7.86 2.33 11.56
N MET A 412 -7.42 3.50 11.07
CA MET A 412 -7.60 4.78 11.73
C MET A 412 -9.08 5.05 12.01
N PHE A 413 -9.94 4.96 11.00
CA PHE A 413 -11.38 5.19 11.17
C PHE A 413 -12.03 4.23 12.16
N CYS A 414 -11.67 2.93 12.13
CA CYS A 414 -12.21 1.96 13.08
C CYS A 414 -11.77 2.27 14.52
N LEU A 415 -10.48 2.55 14.74
CA LEU A 415 -9.95 2.83 16.08
C LEU A 415 -10.41 4.18 16.63
N GLN A 416 -10.58 5.21 15.80
CA GLN A 416 -11.14 6.50 16.23
C GLN A 416 -12.55 6.32 16.81
N VAL A 417 -13.41 5.54 16.14
CA VAL A 417 -14.76 5.24 16.66
C VAL A 417 -14.69 4.44 17.96
N VAL A 418 -13.82 3.42 18.05
CA VAL A 418 -13.61 2.64 19.29
C VAL A 418 -13.12 3.52 20.44
N LEU A 419 -12.17 4.43 20.18
CA LEU A 419 -11.66 5.37 21.18
C LEU A 419 -12.74 6.32 21.69
N GLN A 420 -13.69 6.72 20.84
CA GLN A 420 -14.83 7.53 21.28
C GLN A 420 -15.78 6.75 22.19
N TYR A 421 -16.08 5.48 21.88
CA TYR A 421 -16.85 4.61 22.77
C TYR A 421 -16.14 4.38 24.12
N GLU A 422 -14.81 4.26 24.09
CA GLU A 422 -13.98 4.11 25.27
C GLU A 422 -13.99 5.38 26.14
N ARG A 423 -13.91 6.57 25.53
CA ARG A 423 -13.98 7.87 26.23
C ARG A 423 -15.31 8.05 26.97
N ARG A 424 -16.42 7.57 26.42
CA ARG A 424 -17.76 7.62 27.08
C ARG A 424 -17.95 6.60 28.20
N GLY A 425 -17.02 5.64 28.35
CA GLY A 425 -17.12 4.62 29.40
C GLY A 425 -18.12 3.50 29.14
N VAL A 426 -18.76 3.46 27.97
CA VAL A 426 -19.64 2.37 27.52
C VAL A 426 -18.81 1.25 26.90
N GLY A 427 -17.76 1.60 26.15
CA GLY A 427 -16.95 0.65 25.38
C GLY A 427 -17.73 -0.05 24.27
N THR A 428 -17.02 -0.74 23.37
CA THR A 428 -17.65 -1.67 22.43
C THR A 428 -17.63 -3.08 23.03
N THR A 429 -18.74 -3.46 23.68
CA THR A 429 -18.88 -4.73 24.41
C THR A 429 -19.62 -5.79 23.59
N THR A 430 -20.44 -5.42 22.61
CA THR A 430 -21.16 -6.41 21.78
C THR A 430 -20.99 -6.13 20.30
N PHE A 431 -20.89 -7.17 19.46
CA PHE A 431 -20.81 -7.02 17.99
C PHE A 431 -21.97 -6.22 17.38
N ASN A 432 -23.14 -6.22 18.02
CA ASN A 432 -24.29 -5.40 17.61
C ASN A 432 -24.01 -3.90 17.70
N GLN A 433 -23.14 -3.46 18.61
CA GLN A 433 -22.73 -2.06 18.74
C GLN A 433 -21.79 -1.60 17.61
N LEU A 434 -21.29 -2.53 16.77
CA LEU A 434 -20.56 -2.17 15.54
C LEU A 434 -21.47 -1.55 14.47
N TYR A 435 -22.79 -1.72 14.61
CA TYR A 435 -23.83 -1.20 13.73
C TYR A 435 -24.70 -0.13 14.40
N SER A 436 -24.38 0.31 15.61
CA SER A 436 -25.10 1.41 16.27
C SER A 436 -24.48 2.77 15.92
N ASN A 437 -25.35 3.72 15.54
CA ASN A 437 -24.96 5.12 15.37
C ASN A 437 -24.99 5.83 16.71
N VAL A 438 -23.83 6.31 17.13
CA VAL A 438 -23.67 7.09 18.37
C VAL A 438 -23.06 8.49 18.08
N PHE A 439 -22.77 8.76 16.79
CA PHE A 439 -22.24 10.03 16.30
C PHE A 439 -23.23 10.67 15.33
N PRO A 440 -23.23 12.01 15.18
CA PRO A 440 -24.02 12.71 14.16
C PRO A 440 -23.49 12.46 12.74
N TYR A 441 -22.35 11.77 12.61
CA TYR A 441 -21.83 11.23 11.37
C TYR A 441 -21.98 9.70 11.39
N PRO A 442 -22.77 9.09 10.50
CA PRO A 442 -23.05 7.66 10.51
C PRO A 442 -21.88 6.83 9.96
N LEU A 443 -20.79 6.68 10.72
CA LEU A 443 -19.72 5.74 10.38
C LEU A 443 -19.85 4.45 11.19
N TYR A 444 -20.40 3.42 10.56
CA TYR A 444 -20.51 2.08 11.12
C TYR A 444 -19.20 1.28 10.96
N ILE A 445 -18.65 0.78 12.08
CA ILE A 445 -17.44 -0.07 12.09
C ILE A 445 -17.67 -1.34 11.26
N GLY A 446 -18.86 -1.95 11.36
CA GLY A 446 -19.17 -3.18 10.63
C GLY A 446 -19.05 -3.04 9.11
N ILE A 447 -19.48 -1.89 8.57
CA ILE A 447 -19.36 -1.59 7.13
C ILE A 447 -17.89 -1.38 6.75
N CYS A 448 -17.11 -0.67 7.58
CA CYS A 448 -15.67 -0.51 7.35
C CYS A 448 -14.95 -1.86 7.28
N LEU A 449 -15.21 -2.76 8.23
CA LEU A 449 -14.60 -4.09 8.24
C LEU A 449 -14.97 -4.93 7.02
N LEU A 450 -16.24 -4.88 6.61
CA LEU A 450 -16.71 -5.58 5.41
C LEU A 450 -16.04 -5.02 4.14
N LEU A 451 -15.91 -3.69 4.02
CA LEU A 451 -15.21 -3.05 2.91
C LEU A 451 -13.72 -3.43 2.88
N MET A 452 -13.04 -3.44 4.02
CA MET A 452 -11.64 -3.87 4.11
C MET A 452 -11.44 -5.31 3.63
N LEU A 453 -12.37 -6.22 3.96
CA LEU A 453 -12.37 -7.59 3.43
C LEU A 453 -12.60 -7.62 1.92
N ILE A 454 -13.57 -6.86 1.40
CA ILE A 454 -13.81 -6.76 -0.05
C ILE A 454 -12.57 -6.24 -0.78
N TYR A 455 -11.94 -5.17 -0.27
CA TYR A 455 -10.72 -4.63 -0.84
C TYR A 455 -9.55 -5.61 -0.78
N SER A 456 -9.45 -6.45 0.26
CA SER A 456 -8.43 -7.51 0.30
C SER A 456 -8.57 -8.51 -0.86
N VAL A 457 -9.81 -8.89 -1.21
CA VAL A 457 -10.10 -9.77 -2.35
C VAL A 457 -9.76 -9.07 -3.67
N ILE A 458 -10.16 -7.80 -3.81
CA ILE A 458 -9.83 -6.97 -4.99
C ILE A 458 -8.32 -6.85 -5.18
N TYR A 459 -7.55 -6.65 -4.11
CA TYR A 459 -6.08 -6.59 -4.17
C TYR A 459 -5.45 -7.88 -4.66
N LEU A 460 -5.97 -9.04 -4.26
CA LEU A 460 -5.47 -10.33 -4.77
C LEU A 460 -5.78 -10.53 -6.25
N PHE A 461 -6.99 -10.16 -6.69
CA PHE A 461 -7.35 -10.22 -8.11
C PHE A 461 -6.50 -9.26 -8.96
N LEU A 462 -6.31 -8.02 -8.49
CA LEU A 462 -5.43 -7.05 -9.13
C LEU A 462 -3.97 -7.53 -9.15
N ALA A 463 -3.49 -8.18 -8.09
CA ALA A 463 -2.13 -8.72 -8.05
C ALA A 463 -1.93 -9.80 -9.13
N ILE A 464 -2.90 -10.71 -9.27
CA ILE A 464 -2.89 -11.73 -10.33
C ILE A 464 -2.96 -11.06 -11.71
N TYR A 465 -3.79 -10.04 -11.87
CA TYR A 465 -3.93 -9.30 -13.14
C TYR A 465 -2.63 -8.60 -13.54
N VAL A 466 -2.04 -7.80 -12.64
CA VAL A 466 -0.77 -7.07 -12.89
C VAL A 466 0.37 -8.04 -13.17
N GLU A 467 0.41 -9.19 -12.48
CA GLU A 467 1.42 -10.23 -12.72
C GLU A 467 1.34 -10.79 -14.15
N ARG A 468 0.14 -10.91 -14.74
CA ARG A 468 -0.03 -11.37 -16.14
C ARG A 468 0.32 -10.30 -17.16
N VAL A 469 0.02 -9.04 -16.86
CA VAL A 469 0.29 -7.91 -17.76
C VAL A 469 1.77 -7.56 -17.79
N ASN A 470 2.45 -7.62 -16.64
CA ASN A 470 3.87 -7.29 -16.52
C ASN A 470 4.62 -8.43 -15.83
N PRO A 471 4.81 -9.61 -16.46
CA PRO A 471 5.35 -10.80 -15.81
C PRO A 471 6.84 -10.71 -15.45
N GLY A 472 7.63 -9.84 -16.08
CA GLY A 472 9.06 -9.68 -15.85
C GLY A 472 9.88 -9.80 -17.14
N GLU A 473 11.18 -10.10 -17.03
CA GLU A 473 12.10 -10.18 -18.18
C GLU A 473 11.90 -11.43 -19.07
N PHE A 474 11.40 -12.55 -18.52
CA PHE A 474 11.31 -13.84 -19.23
C PHE A 474 9.88 -14.36 -19.40
N GLY A 475 8.89 -13.67 -18.82
CA GLY A 475 7.48 -14.01 -19.03
C GLY A 475 6.90 -13.30 -20.23
N VAL A 476 6.05 -13.97 -21.00
CA VAL A 476 5.31 -13.33 -22.10
C VAL A 476 4.24 -12.42 -21.50
N ALA A 477 4.41 -11.11 -21.64
CA ALA A 477 3.45 -10.11 -21.20
C ALA A 477 2.13 -10.27 -21.96
N GLN A 478 1.04 -10.48 -21.24
CA GLN A 478 -0.28 -10.47 -21.84
C GLN A 478 -0.73 -9.03 -22.09
N SER A 479 -1.42 -8.78 -23.21
CA SER A 479 -2.04 -7.47 -23.47
C SER A 479 -2.98 -7.09 -22.32
N TRP A 480 -3.02 -5.82 -21.91
CA TRP A 480 -3.90 -5.35 -20.82
C TRP A 480 -5.37 -5.80 -20.98
N ASN A 481 -5.88 -5.83 -22.22
CA ASN A 481 -7.25 -6.29 -22.55
C ASN A 481 -7.44 -7.82 -22.64
N TYR A 482 -6.52 -8.65 -22.14
CA TYR A 482 -6.63 -10.10 -22.35
C TYR A 482 -7.92 -10.70 -21.77
N LEU A 483 -8.43 -10.15 -20.66
CA LEU A 483 -9.70 -10.58 -20.03
C LEU A 483 -10.93 -10.31 -20.91
N PHE A 484 -10.86 -9.35 -21.84
CA PHE A 484 -11.97 -9.04 -22.75
C PHE A 484 -11.87 -9.78 -24.09
N LYS A 485 -10.79 -10.55 -24.32
CA LYS A 485 -10.63 -11.34 -25.54
C LYS A 485 -11.43 -12.64 -25.46
N ARG A 486 -12.24 -12.91 -26.49
CA ARG A 486 -13.06 -14.15 -26.60
C ARG A 486 -12.21 -15.43 -26.54
N SER A 487 -10.95 -15.36 -26.99
CA SER A 487 -9.97 -16.45 -26.93
C SER A 487 -9.55 -16.86 -25.52
N TYR A 488 -9.69 -15.98 -24.52
CA TYR A 488 -9.38 -16.32 -23.13
C TYR A 488 -10.49 -17.16 -22.47
N TRP A 489 -11.76 -16.81 -22.72
CA TRP A 489 -12.92 -17.48 -22.13
C TRP A 489 -13.38 -18.72 -22.89
N LYS A 490 -13.08 -18.79 -24.19
CA LYS A 490 -13.29 -19.97 -25.02
C LYS A 490 -11.97 -20.36 -25.67
N PRO A 491 -11.12 -21.15 -25.00
CA PRO A 491 -10.04 -21.84 -25.69
C PRO A 491 -10.68 -22.70 -26.78
N SER A 492 -10.35 -22.46 -28.05
CA SER A 492 -10.88 -23.25 -29.16
C SER A 492 -10.53 -24.71 -28.91
N ALA A 493 -11.56 -25.55 -28.76
CA ALA A 493 -11.39 -26.99 -28.74
C ALA A 493 -11.11 -27.42 -30.18
N THR A 494 -9.86 -27.79 -30.47
CA THR A 494 -9.51 -28.32 -31.78
C THR A 494 -8.55 -29.50 -31.65
N SER A 495 -8.60 -30.34 -32.66
CA SER A 495 -8.28 -31.75 -32.66
C SER A 495 -6.81 -32.06 -32.39
N VAL A 496 -6.59 -33.15 -31.63
CA VAL A 496 -5.36 -33.95 -31.65
C VAL A 496 -4.96 -34.16 -33.11
N VAL A 497 -3.97 -33.42 -33.57
CA VAL A 497 -3.36 -33.63 -34.88
C VAL A 497 -2.62 -34.95 -34.76
N LYS A 498 -3.16 -36.01 -35.36
CA LYS A 498 -2.40 -37.24 -35.60
C LYS A 498 -1.12 -36.82 -36.34
N PRO A 499 0.06 -37.38 -36.00
CA PRO A 499 1.28 -37.13 -36.75
C PRO A 499 1.06 -37.71 -38.16
N SER A 500 0.53 -36.90 -39.06
CA SER A 500 0.56 -37.21 -40.49
C SER A 500 1.99 -37.04 -40.95
N ASP A 501 2.46 -37.98 -41.78
CA ASP A 501 3.74 -38.00 -42.48
C ASP A 501 3.94 -36.76 -43.38
N SER A 502 3.99 -35.57 -42.78
CA SER A 502 4.52 -34.40 -43.45
C SER A 502 6.02 -34.60 -43.47
N ASN A 503 6.52 -35.04 -44.62
CA ASN A 503 7.91 -34.87 -45.00
C ASN A 503 8.32 -33.46 -44.60
N VAL A 504 9.13 -33.36 -43.53
CA VAL A 504 9.68 -32.09 -43.09
C VAL A 504 10.63 -31.67 -44.20
N HIS A 505 10.12 -30.85 -45.12
CA HIS A 505 10.94 -30.15 -46.09
C HIS A 505 11.76 -29.16 -45.28
N VAL A 506 12.98 -29.59 -44.92
CA VAL A 506 14.03 -28.67 -44.51
C VAL A 506 14.19 -27.70 -45.68
N GLY A 507 14.00 -26.40 -45.43
CA GLY A 507 13.99 -25.38 -46.48
C GLY A 507 15.25 -25.41 -47.36
N ASP A 508 15.16 -24.76 -48.53
CA ASP A 508 16.09 -24.67 -49.69
C ASP A 508 17.57 -24.30 -49.43
N GLY A 509 18.13 -24.59 -48.25
CA GLY A 509 19.55 -24.49 -47.95
C GLY A 509 20.31 -25.75 -48.39
N ASN A 510 21.58 -25.57 -48.77
CA ASN A 510 22.54 -26.60 -49.21
C ASN A 510 22.33 -27.96 -48.51
N THR A 511 21.75 -28.93 -49.22
CA THR A 511 21.40 -30.26 -48.71
C THR A 511 22.61 -31.10 -48.29
N ASN A 512 23.82 -30.64 -48.57
CA ASN A 512 25.08 -31.36 -48.33
C ASN A 512 25.41 -31.50 -46.83
N TRP A 513 24.99 -30.54 -46.00
CA TRP A 513 25.34 -30.50 -44.58
C TRP A 513 24.29 -31.16 -43.65
N ILE A 514 23.27 -31.82 -44.23
CA ILE A 514 22.17 -32.45 -43.49
C ILE A 514 22.18 -33.96 -43.75
N GLU A 515 22.39 -34.73 -42.70
CA GLU A 515 22.43 -36.19 -42.78
C GLU A 515 21.01 -36.79 -42.91
N MET A 516 20.56 -37.10 -44.14
CA MET A 516 19.25 -37.72 -44.40
C MET A 516 19.19 -39.21 -44.02
N ASN A 517 20.31 -39.96 -44.13
CA ASN A 517 20.31 -41.42 -44.05
C ASN A 517 20.23 -41.97 -42.61
N SER A 518 20.76 -41.26 -41.61
CA SER A 518 20.68 -41.65 -40.20
C SER A 518 19.25 -41.55 -39.63
N MET A 519 18.37 -40.78 -40.28
CA MET A 519 16.98 -40.56 -39.85
C MET A 519 16.02 -41.71 -40.20
N LYS A 520 16.40 -42.67 -41.07
CA LYS A 520 15.54 -43.79 -41.49
C LYS A 520 15.56 -45.01 -40.54
N ASN A 521 16.60 -45.15 -39.71
CA ASN A 521 16.84 -46.37 -38.92
C ASN A 521 16.50 -46.25 -37.42
N LYS A 522 15.93 -45.13 -36.95
CA LYS A 522 15.56 -44.91 -35.53
C LYS A 522 14.04 -44.80 -35.35
N LYS A 523 13.57 -45.27 -34.18
CA LYS A 523 12.18 -45.18 -33.67
C LYS A 523 11.61 -43.75 -33.77
N ASP A 524 10.29 -43.64 -33.68
CA ASP A 524 9.53 -42.38 -33.70
C ASP A 524 10.20 -41.24 -32.89
N PRO A 525 10.28 -40.01 -33.44
CA PRO A 525 10.92 -38.88 -32.76
C PRO A 525 10.14 -38.46 -31.50
N SER A 526 10.85 -38.29 -30.39
CA SER A 526 10.28 -37.81 -29.12
C SER A 526 9.96 -36.31 -29.14
N LEU A 527 10.69 -35.52 -29.93
CA LEU A 527 10.45 -34.09 -30.10
C LEU A 527 10.64 -33.69 -31.56
N ILE A 528 9.68 -32.96 -32.12
CA ILE A 528 9.72 -32.43 -33.48
C ILE A 528 9.48 -30.92 -33.41
N ILE A 529 10.37 -30.17 -34.06
CA ILE A 529 10.26 -28.75 -34.33
C ILE A 529 10.02 -28.61 -35.84
N SER A 530 8.96 -27.89 -36.21
CA SER A 530 8.58 -27.66 -37.60
C SER A 530 8.39 -26.17 -37.87
N HIS A 531 9.18 -25.65 -38.81
CA HIS A 531 9.13 -24.26 -39.29
C HIS A 531 9.09 -23.21 -38.17
N LEU A 532 9.84 -23.44 -37.09
CA LEU A 532 9.78 -22.61 -35.88
C LEU A 532 10.42 -21.24 -36.14
N THR A 533 9.64 -20.19 -35.89
CA THR A 533 10.08 -18.81 -36.07
C THR A 533 9.74 -17.97 -34.85
N LYS A 534 10.69 -17.13 -34.42
CA LYS A 534 10.51 -16.19 -33.29
C LYS A 534 11.05 -14.81 -33.63
N LYS A 535 10.15 -13.82 -33.60
CA LYS A 535 10.46 -12.40 -33.84
C LYS A 535 10.26 -11.58 -32.57
N PHE A 536 11.21 -10.71 -32.26
CA PHE A 536 11.14 -9.68 -31.22
C PHE A 536 11.13 -8.30 -31.90
N GLY A 537 9.92 -7.77 -32.13
CA GLY A 537 9.76 -6.56 -32.95
C GLY A 537 10.24 -6.82 -34.38
N LYS A 538 11.27 -6.08 -34.82
CA LYS A 538 11.88 -6.25 -36.15
C LYS A 538 12.99 -7.31 -36.20
N PHE A 539 13.53 -7.73 -35.05
CA PHE A 539 14.63 -8.69 -34.98
C PHE A 539 14.10 -10.12 -35.00
N GLU A 540 14.58 -10.94 -35.94
CA GLU A 540 14.24 -12.36 -36.06
C GLU A 540 15.31 -13.20 -35.35
N ALA A 541 14.97 -13.74 -34.18
CA ALA A 541 15.91 -14.47 -33.34
C ALA A 541 16.03 -15.95 -33.74
N VAL A 542 14.96 -16.52 -34.30
CA VAL A 542 14.92 -17.87 -34.87
C VAL A 542 14.09 -17.76 -36.16
N SER A 543 14.62 -18.27 -37.27
CA SER A 543 14.04 -18.19 -38.61
C SER A 543 13.88 -19.59 -39.17
N ASP A 544 12.64 -20.06 -39.31
CA ASP A 544 12.28 -21.32 -39.97
C ASP A 544 13.06 -22.58 -39.52
N LEU A 545 13.23 -22.74 -38.20
CA LEU A 545 13.99 -23.85 -37.63
C LEU A 545 13.16 -25.15 -37.67
N SER A 546 13.69 -26.19 -38.31
CA SER A 546 13.10 -27.53 -38.34
C SER A 546 14.10 -28.59 -37.87
N LEU A 547 13.77 -29.30 -36.79
CA LEU A 547 14.65 -30.27 -36.13
C LEU A 547 13.85 -31.41 -35.52
N LYS A 548 14.42 -32.61 -35.53
CA LYS A 548 13.86 -33.80 -34.85
C LYS A 548 14.82 -34.24 -33.76
N PHE A 549 14.31 -34.82 -32.68
CA PHE A 549 15.08 -35.40 -31.58
C PHE A 549 14.54 -36.78 -31.23
N TYR A 550 15.44 -37.71 -30.91
CA TYR A 550 15.11 -39.12 -30.70
C TYR A 550 15.42 -39.55 -29.27
N ALA A 551 14.70 -40.57 -28.78
CA ALA A 551 14.99 -41.19 -27.49
C ALA A 551 16.34 -41.92 -27.49
N GLY A 552 17.03 -41.91 -26.34
CA GLY A 552 18.36 -42.50 -26.17
C GLY A 552 19.49 -41.78 -26.90
N GLU A 553 19.27 -40.54 -27.34
CA GLU A 553 20.22 -39.73 -28.09
C GLU A 553 20.57 -38.44 -27.34
N VAL A 554 21.84 -38.04 -27.37
CA VAL A 554 22.28 -36.69 -27.02
C VAL A 554 22.42 -35.86 -28.30
N CYS A 555 21.56 -34.87 -28.48
CA CYS A 555 21.65 -33.93 -29.59
C CYS A 555 22.13 -32.57 -29.09
N SER A 556 23.27 -32.11 -29.60
CA SER A 556 23.81 -30.80 -29.25
C SER A 556 23.39 -29.74 -30.26
N LEU A 557 22.77 -28.66 -29.77
CA LEU A 557 22.52 -27.44 -30.51
C LEU A 557 23.73 -26.50 -30.32
N LEU A 558 24.58 -26.45 -31.33
CA LEU A 558 25.83 -25.70 -31.38
C LEU A 558 25.62 -24.38 -32.15
N GLY A 559 26.30 -23.31 -31.74
CA GLY A 559 26.22 -22.00 -32.41
C GLY A 559 27.00 -20.95 -31.65
N HIS A 560 27.26 -19.79 -32.25
CA HIS A 560 27.87 -18.66 -31.55
C HIS A 560 26.86 -17.99 -30.59
N ASN A 561 27.34 -17.06 -29.76
CA ASN A 561 26.45 -16.25 -28.92
C ASN A 561 25.58 -15.35 -29.81
N GLY A 562 24.27 -15.34 -29.55
CA GLY A 562 23.31 -14.62 -30.39
C GLY A 562 22.74 -15.44 -31.57
N ALA A 563 23.20 -16.68 -31.79
CA ALA A 563 22.66 -17.53 -32.86
C ALA A 563 21.17 -17.90 -32.67
N GLY A 564 20.62 -17.78 -31.45
CA GLY A 564 19.21 -18.07 -31.13
C GLY A 564 18.97 -19.31 -30.25
N LYS A 565 20.04 -20.01 -29.80
CA LYS A 565 19.97 -21.27 -29.04
C LYS A 565 19.06 -21.19 -27.81
N THR A 566 19.32 -20.24 -26.92
CA THR A 566 18.55 -20.02 -25.69
C THR A 566 17.09 -19.65 -25.99
N THR A 567 16.85 -18.90 -27.07
CA THR A 567 15.48 -18.56 -27.53
C THR A 567 14.72 -19.82 -27.92
N THR A 568 15.34 -20.72 -28.69
CA THR A 568 14.76 -22.03 -29.04
C THR A 568 14.48 -22.85 -27.79
N THR A 569 15.44 -22.95 -26.87
CA THR A 569 15.28 -23.65 -25.58
C THR A 569 14.09 -23.13 -24.77
N PHE A 570 13.94 -21.81 -24.64
CA PHE A 570 12.80 -21.23 -23.91
C PHE A 570 11.46 -21.47 -24.58
N ILE A 571 11.41 -21.62 -25.91
CA ILE A 571 10.19 -22.02 -26.61
C ILE A 571 9.86 -23.49 -26.30
N LEU A 572 10.86 -24.39 -26.35
CA LEU A 572 10.68 -25.81 -26.05
C LEU A 572 10.18 -26.06 -24.63
N VAL A 573 10.68 -25.28 -23.66
CA VAL A 573 10.27 -25.36 -22.24
C VAL A 573 8.94 -24.63 -21.98
N GLY A 574 8.44 -23.87 -22.95
CA GLY A 574 7.20 -23.08 -22.88
C GLY A 574 7.30 -21.85 -22.00
N MET A 575 8.49 -21.26 -21.85
CA MET A 575 8.68 -19.93 -21.27
C MET A 575 8.37 -18.82 -22.28
N LEU A 576 8.65 -19.07 -23.56
CA LEU A 576 8.34 -18.16 -24.68
C LEU A 576 7.36 -18.82 -25.65
N GLU A 577 6.39 -18.05 -26.13
CA GLU A 577 5.53 -18.48 -27.24
C GLU A 577 6.22 -18.26 -28.58
N ALA A 578 6.09 -19.22 -29.50
CA ALA A 578 6.57 -19.09 -30.89
C ALA A 578 5.76 -18.03 -31.67
N THR A 579 6.40 -17.32 -32.60
CA THR A 579 5.67 -16.40 -33.51
C THR A 579 4.93 -17.20 -34.59
N SER A 580 5.59 -18.20 -35.18
CA SER A 580 5.01 -19.17 -36.10
C SER A 580 5.75 -20.51 -36.02
N GLY A 581 5.21 -21.56 -36.64
CA GLY A 581 5.70 -22.93 -36.53
C GLY A 581 5.11 -23.72 -35.37
N GLN A 582 5.38 -25.02 -35.34
CA GLN A 582 4.79 -25.96 -34.39
C GLN A 582 5.87 -26.82 -33.72
N VAL A 583 5.69 -27.08 -32.42
CA VAL A 583 6.55 -27.98 -31.63
C VAL A 583 5.67 -29.08 -31.05
N THR A 584 5.97 -30.31 -31.41
CA THR A 584 5.28 -31.52 -30.90
C THR A 584 6.23 -32.36 -30.06
N ILE A 585 5.81 -32.71 -28.85
CA ILE A 585 6.58 -33.48 -27.87
C ILE A 585 5.78 -34.72 -27.50
N GLU A 586 6.30 -35.91 -27.77
CA GLU A 586 5.62 -37.21 -27.56
C GLU A 586 4.18 -37.21 -28.15
N GLY A 587 4.01 -36.59 -29.32
CA GLY A 587 2.71 -36.46 -30.00
C GLY A 587 1.78 -35.36 -29.45
N LEU A 588 2.20 -34.60 -28.43
CA LEU A 588 1.45 -33.48 -27.86
C LEU A 588 1.95 -32.14 -28.42
N ASP A 589 1.05 -31.25 -28.86
CA ASP A 589 1.42 -29.89 -29.24
C ASP A 589 1.74 -29.02 -28.02
N SER A 590 2.93 -28.40 -28.04
CA SER A 590 3.40 -27.40 -27.07
C SER A 590 2.40 -26.28 -26.79
N ARG A 591 1.63 -25.80 -27.77
CA ARG A 591 0.73 -24.65 -27.58
C ARG A 591 -0.50 -24.99 -26.75
N GLU A 592 -1.01 -26.21 -26.91
CA GLU A 592 -2.26 -26.66 -26.29
C GLU A 592 -2.00 -27.42 -24.98
N HIS A 593 -0.95 -28.26 -24.95
CA HIS A 593 -0.69 -29.23 -23.89
C HIS A 593 0.58 -28.95 -23.08
N ILE A 594 1.00 -27.68 -22.96
CA ILE A 594 2.25 -27.33 -22.26
C ILE A 594 2.34 -27.83 -20.81
N GLN A 595 1.21 -27.90 -20.10
CA GLN A 595 1.18 -28.37 -18.71
C GLN A 595 1.45 -29.87 -18.60
N ASP A 596 1.07 -30.66 -19.59
CA ASP A 596 1.33 -32.10 -19.63
C ASP A 596 2.76 -32.38 -20.11
N ILE A 597 3.24 -31.62 -21.09
CA ILE A 597 4.64 -31.66 -21.56
C ILE A 597 5.63 -31.38 -20.42
N ARG A 598 5.36 -30.38 -19.58
CA ARG A 598 6.20 -30.04 -18.41
C ARG A 598 6.35 -31.18 -17.40
N LYS A 599 5.40 -32.12 -17.33
CA LYS A 599 5.50 -33.29 -16.44
C LYS A 599 6.58 -34.27 -16.89
N ILE A 600 6.77 -34.40 -18.21
CA ILE A 600 7.71 -35.35 -18.82
C ILE A 600 9.04 -34.69 -19.24
N LEU A 601 9.14 -33.36 -19.10
CA LEU A 601 10.32 -32.56 -19.45
C LEU A 601 11.10 -32.15 -18.20
N GLY A 602 12.43 -32.31 -18.24
CA GLY A 602 13.37 -31.76 -17.28
C GLY A 602 14.20 -30.65 -17.92
N PHE A 603 14.46 -29.58 -17.17
CA PHE A 603 15.19 -28.42 -17.67
C PHE A 603 16.27 -27.95 -16.69
N CYS A 604 17.48 -27.78 -17.21
CA CYS A 604 18.58 -27.14 -16.50
C CYS A 604 18.93 -25.80 -17.21
N PRO A 605 18.64 -24.64 -16.60
CA PRO A 605 18.99 -23.33 -17.17
C PRO A 605 20.51 -23.06 -17.17
N GLN A 606 20.95 -22.05 -17.93
CA GLN A 606 22.35 -21.59 -17.93
C GLN A 606 22.84 -21.15 -16.54
N TYR A 607 22.01 -20.41 -15.79
CA TYR A 607 22.32 -19.96 -14.42
C TYR A 607 21.63 -20.82 -13.37
N ASP A 608 22.29 -21.09 -12.25
CA ASP A 608 21.73 -21.93 -11.18
C ASP A 608 20.64 -21.19 -10.40
N ILE A 609 19.39 -21.61 -10.59
CA ILE A 609 18.21 -21.06 -9.91
C ILE A 609 17.95 -21.85 -8.62
N LEU A 610 18.72 -21.55 -7.56
CA LEU A 610 18.66 -22.25 -6.28
C LEU A 610 18.19 -21.31 -5.15
N TYR A 611 17.53 -21.88 -4.15
CA TYR A 611 17.20 -21.18 -2.91
C TYR A 611 18.37 -21.29 -1.94
N GLU A 612 18.97 -20.16 -1.59
CA GLU A 612 20.20 -20.11 -0.78
C GLU A 612 20.05 -20.75 0.60
N GLU A 613 18.85 -20.69 1.19
CA GLU A 613 18.55 -21.19 2.53
C GLU A 613 18.00 -22.62 2.57
N LEU A 614 17.86 -23.30 1.42
CA LEU A 614 17.48 -24.71 1.35
C LEU A 614 18.71 -25.61 1.20
N SER A 615 18.65 -26.82 1.77
CA SER A 615 19.68 -27.86 1.61
C SER A 615 19.58 -28.57 0.26
N VAL A 616 20.62 -29.29 -0.14
CA VAL A 616 20.64 -30.13 -1.37
C VAL A 616 19.43 -31.07 -1.38
N LYS A 617 19.18 -31.79 -0.29
CA LYS A 617 18.05 -32.72 -0.15
C LYS A 617 16.71 -32.01 -0.24
N GLU A 618 16.56 -30.86 0.41
CA GLU A 618 15.32 -30.09 0.39
C GLU A 618 14.95 -29.56 -0.99
N HIS A 619 15.94 -29.20 -1.83
CA HIS A 619 15.68 -28.83 -3.22
C HIS A 619 15.09 -30.01 -4.01
N LEU A 620 15.68 -31.21 -3.86
CA LEU A 620 15.20 -32.41 -4.53
C LEU A 620 13.81 -32.82 -4.02
N GLU A 621 13.58 -32.78 -2.70
CA GLU A 621 12.26 -33.03 -2.12
C GLU A 621 11.20 -32.02 -2.57
N LEU A 622 11.57 -30.74 -2.70
CA LEU A 622 10.67 -29.70 -3.19
C LEU A 622 10.20 -30.04 -4.61
N VAL A 623 11.12 -30.38 -5.51
CA VAL A 623 10.78 -30.74 -6.90
C VAL A 623 10.03 -32.06 -6.98
N GLY A 624 10.40 -33.07 -6.18
CA GLY A 624 9.66 -34.33 -6.09
C GLY A 624 8.21 -34.15 -5.64
N LYS A 625 7.96 -33.27 -4.67
CA LYS A 625 6.61 -32.90 -4.21
C LYS A 625 5.83 -32.14 -5.29
N MET A 626 6.47 -31.21 -6.01
CA MET A 626 5.86 -30.46 -7.12
C MET A 626 5.50 -31.36 -8.30
N ARG A 627 6.26 -32.43 -8.55
CA ARG A 627 5.93 -33.46 -9.54
C ARG A 627 4.94 -34.51 -9.03
N HIS A 628 4.40 -34.36 -7.82
CA HIS A 628 3.46 -35.28 -7.17
C HIS A 628 3.95 -36.73 -7.08
N MET A 629 5.25 -36.92 -6.82
CA MET A 629 5.81 -38.26 -6.63
C MET A 629 5.29 -38.89 -5.33
N LYS A 630 5.09 -40.22 -5.34
CA LYS A 630 4.79 -40.97 -4.11
C LYS A 630 5.98 -40.84 -3.13
N PRO A 631 5.75 -40.72 -1.81
CA PRO A 631 6.83 -40.49 -0.84
C PRO A 631 7.96 -41.52 -0.89
N GLU A 632 7.64 -42.80 -1.10
CA GLU A 632 8.62 -43.89 -1.20
C GLU A 632 9.48 -43.79 -2.46
N ALA A 633 8.84 -43.63 -3.62
CA ALA A 633 9.51 -43.44 -4.91
C ALA A 633 10.35 -42.15 -4.92
N MET A 634 9.89 -41.09 -4.25
CA MET A 634 10.63 -39.85 -4.10
C MET A 634 11.91 -40.06 -3.31
N LYS A 635 11.88 -40.76 -2.17
CA LYS A 635 13.10 -41.05 -1.38
C LYS A 635 14.13 -41.84 -2.19
N GLN A 636 13.70 -42.92 -2.85
CA GLN A 636 14.58 -43.71 -3.72
C GLN A 636 15.17 -42.87 -4.86
N SER A 637 14.36 -42.04 -5.50
CA SER A 637 14.83 -41.15 -6.56
C SER A 637 15.84 -40.12 -6.06
N ILE A 638 15.64 -39.57 -4.85
CA ILE A 638 16.58 -38.62 -4.23
C ILE A 638 17.92 -39.30 -3.96
N ASP A 639 17.92 -40.49 -3.37
CA ASP A 639 19.15 -41.22 -3.05
C ASP A 639 19.94 -41.57 -4.32
N ASN A 640 19.25 -42.04 -5.37
CA ASN A 640 19.85 -42.32 -6.67
C ASN A 640 20.45 -41.06 -7.32
N ILE A 641 19.74 -39.93 -7.25
CA ILE A 641 20.23 -38.66 -7.83
C ILE A 641 21.41 -38.12 -7.05
N LEU A 642 21.40 -38.20 -5.70
CA LEU A 642 22.52 -37.78 -4.86
C LEU A 642 23.79 -38.58 -5.14
N GLN A 643 23.66 -39.90 -5.38
CA GLN A 643 24.76 -40.76 -5.81
C GLN A 643 25.25 -40.37 -7.21
N LEU A 644 24.33 -40.15 -8.17
CA LEU A 644 24.66 -39.78 -9.54
C LEU A 644 25.45 -38.47 -9.62
N ILE A 645 25.01 -37.44 -8.89
CA ILE A 645 25.67 -36.12 -8.90
C ILE A 645 26.87 -36.04 -7.95
N GLY A 646 27.09 -37.06 -7.11
CA GLY A 646 28.19 -37.11 -6.16
C GLY A 646 28.10 -36.08 -5.04
N LEU A 647 26.89 -35.89 -4.48
CA LEU A 647 26.60 -34.96 -3.37
C LEU A 647 26.00 -35.66 -2.13
N VAL A 648 26.22 -36.96 -1.97
CA VAL A 648 25.70 -37.75 -0.83
C VAL A 648 26.16 -37.19 0.52
N ASN A 649 27.44 -36.81 0.63
CA ASN A 649 28.02 -36.27 1.86
C ASN A 649 27.53 -34.86 2.18
N ASP A 650 27.12 -34.09 1.16
CA ASP A 650 26.66 -32.71 1.27
C ASP A 650 25.14 -32.57 1.25
N GLN A 651 24.40 -33.68 1.41
CA GLN A 651 22.94 -33.68 1.26
C GLN A 651 22.20 -32.72 2.21
N GLN A 652 22.76 -32.42 3.39
CA GLN A 652 22.22 -31.47 4.37
C GLN A 652 22.85 -30.07 4.29
N THR A 653 23.88 -29.89 3.45
CA THR A 653 24.56 -28.61 3.29
C THR A 653 23.64 -27.62 2.57
N LEU A 654 23.56 -26.39 3.09
CA LEU A 654 22.78 -25.30 2.49
C LEU A 654 23.37 -24.87 1.15
N SER A 655 22.52 -24.53 0.17
CA SER A 655 22.96 -24.13 -1.16
C SER A 655 23.96 -22.98 -1.16
N LYS A 656 23.78 -21.98 -0.28
CA LYS A 656 24.73 -20.85 -0.15
C LYS A 656 26.18 -21.26 0.17
N ASN A 657 26.37 -22.40 0.85
CA ASN A 657 27.68 -22.91 1.26
C ASN A 657 28.30 -23.86 0.22
N LEU A 658 27.58 -24.21 -0.86
CA LEU A 658 28.11 -25.06 -1.94
C LEU A 658 29.05 -24.27 -2.86
N SER A 659 30.08 -24.93 -3.38
CA SER A 659 30.92 -24.37 -4.45
C SER A 659 30.13 -24.21 -5.75
N GLY A 660 30.61 -23.38 -6.68
CA GLY A 660 29.94 -23.18 -7.98
C GLY A 660 29.70 -24.48 -8.75
N GLY A 661 30.70 -25.37 -8.81
CA GLY A 661 30.56 -26.69 -9.44
C GLY A 661 29.55 -27.61 -8.73
N MET A 662 29.46 -27.54 -7.39
CA MET A 662 28.45 -28.30 -6.63
C MET A 662 27.04 -27.76 -6.87
N LYS A 663 26.87 -26.42 -6.94
CA LYS A 663 25.59 -25.79 -7.31
C LYS A 663 25.13 -26.22 -8.70
N ARG A 664 26.03 -26.28 -9.68
CA ARG A 664 25.70 -26.77 -11.02
C ARG A 664 25.24 -28.22 -10.99
N ARG A 665 25.99 -29.09 -10.32
CA ARG A 665 25.63 -30.52 -10.20
C ARG A 665 24.28 -30.71 -9.53
N LEU A 666 23.96 -29.90 -8.52
CA LEU A 666 22.63 -29.85 -7.92
C LEU A 666 21.56 -29.38 -8.94
N SER A 667 21.80 -28.30 -9.68
CA SER A 667 20.88 -27.79 -10.72
C SER A 667 20.56 -28.85 -11.78
N ILE A 668 21.58 -29.57 -12.24
CA ILE A 668 21.45 -30.73 -13.13
C ILE A 668 20.65 -31.85 -12.47
N GLY A 669 20.96 -32.21 -11.22
CA GLY A 669 20.23 -33.22 -10.45
C GLY A 669 18.76 -32.89 -10.26
N ILE A 670 18.41 -31.63 -10.03
CA ILE A 670 17.02 -31.17 -9.93
C ILE A 670 16.27 -31.39 -11.25
N SER A 671 16.93 -31.15 -12.39
CA SER A 671 16.32 -31.38 -13.71
C SER A 671 15.93 -32.84 -13.94
N PHE A 672 16.58 -33.78 -13.24
CA PHE A 672 16.34 -35.23 -13.36
C PHE A 672 15.27 -35.76 -12.41
N MET A 673 14.84 -34.97 -11.43
CA MET A 673 13.78 -35.38 -10.49
C MET A 673 12.48 -35.70 -11.23
N GLY A 674 11.82 -36.79 -10.83
CA GLY A 674 10.56 -37.25 -11.41
C GLY A 674 10.69 -37.98 -12.74
N ASP A 675 11.89 -38.47 -13.06
CA ASP A 675 12.20 -39.30 -14.22
C ASP A 675 11.66 -38.76 -15.56
N PRO A 676 12.11 -37.56 -15.99
CA PRO A 676 11.67 -36.98 -17.24
C PRO A 676 12.19 -37.81 -18.43
N LYS A 677 11.35 -37.90 -19.48
CA LYS A 677 11.68 -38.54 -20.77
C LYS A 677 12.63 -37.68 -21.61
N ILE A 678 12.45 -36.36 -21.53
CA ILE A 678 13.22 -35.38 -22.31
C ILE A 678 13.93 -34.44 -21.34
N LEU A 679 15.22 -34.26 -21.55
CA LEU A 679 16.10 -33.38 -20.77
C LEU A 679 16.65 -32.28 -21.65
N ILE A 680 16.46 -31.03 -21.25
CA ILE A 680 17.03 -29.88 -21.95
C ILE A 680 18.04 -29.22 -21.01
N LEU A 681 19.30 -29.20 -21.42
CA LEU A 681 20.42 -28.65 -20.65
C LEU A 681 20.97 -27.43 -21.40
N ASP A 682 20.76 -26.25 -20.83
CA ASP A 682 21.21 -24.99 -21.41
C ASP A 682 22.60 -24.63 -20.88
N GLU A 683 23.64 -24.78 -21.71
CA GLU A 683 25.06 -24.56 -21.38
C GLU A 683 25.48 -25.13 -20.00
N PRO A 684 25.40 -26.47 -19.78
CA PRO A 684 25.65 -27.10 -18.49
C PRO A 684 27.07 -26.89 -17.93
N THR A 685 28.06 -26.59 -18.76
CA THR A 685 29.48 -26.55 -18.36
C THR A 685 30.12 -25.17 -18.44
N SER A 686 29.31 -24.13 -18.71
CA SER A 686 29.75 -22.74 -18.76
C SER A 686 30.14 -22.22 -17.37
N GLY A 687 31.33 -21.61 -17.26
CA GLY A 687 31.84 -21.05 -16.01
C GLY A 687 32.30 -22.08 -14.96
N ILE A 688 32.52 -23.34 -15.35
CA ILE A 688 32.93 -24.44 -14.47
C ILE A 688 34.36 -24.88 -14.81
N ASP A 689 35.12 -25.27 -13.79
CA ASP A 689 36.48 -25.78 -13.95
C ASP A 689 36.52 -27.10 -14.75
N PRO A 690 37.65 -27.41 -15.42
CA PRO A 690 37.76 -28.58 -16.27
C PRO A 690 37.47 -29.92 -15.58
N TYR A 691 37.77 -30.04 -14.28
CA TYR A 691 37.52 -31.28 -13.53
C TYR A 691 36.01 -31.51 -13.31
N ASN A 692 35.30 -30.50 -12.80
CA ASN A 692 33.84 -30.59 -12.63
C ASN A 692 33.09 -30.74 -13.97
N ARG A 693 33.62 -30.18 -15.07
CA ARG A 693 33.09 -30.41 -16.43
C ARG A 693 33.07 -31.89 -16.79
N ARG A 694 34.17 -32.62 -16.58
CA ARG A 694 34.25 -34.07 -16.85
C ARG A 694 33.28 -34.89 -15.99
N LEU A 695 33.04 -34.46 -14.74
CA LEU A 695 32.02 -35.09 -13.90
C LEU A 695 30.61 -34.89 -14.48
N ILE A 696 30.28 -33.69 -14.94
CA ILE A 696 29.00 -33.41 -15.60
C ILE A 696 28.83 -34.24 -16.87
N TRP A 697 29.89 -34.37 -17.68
CA TRP A 697 29.89 -35.22 -18.87
C TRP A 697 29.58 -36.69 -18.56
N THR A 698 30.17 -37.19 -17.47
CA THR A 698 29.90 -38.56 -16.97
C THR A 698 28.44 -38.72 -16.55
N ILE A 699 27.86 -37.71 -15.91
CA ILE A 699 26.45 -37.68 -15.52
C ILE A 699 25.54 -37.73 -16.77
N ILE A 700 25.81 -36.88 -17.76
CA ILE A 700 25.01 -36.83 -19.01
C ILE A 700 25.06 -38.17 -19.74
N ARG A 701 26.24 -38.80 -19.83
CA ARG A 701 26.42 -40.12 -20.46
C ARG A 701 25.59 -41.20 -19.79
N LYS A 702 25.60 -41.27 -18.45
CA LYS A 702 24.77 -42.23 -17.69
C LYS A 702 23.27 -42.00 -17.93
N MET A 703 22.84 -40.76 -18.07
CA MET A 703 21.42 -40.46 -18.36
C MET A 703 21.02 -40.84 -19.79
N LYS A 704 21.92 -40.68 -20.76
CA LYS A 704 21.72 -41.20 -22.12
C LYS A 704 21.56 -42.72 -22.11
N GLU A 705 22.41 -43.44 -21.39
CA GLU A 705 22.35 -44.91 -21.26
C GLU A 705 21.01 -45.40 -20.67
N SER A 706 20.34 -44.58 -19.85
CA SER A 706 18.98 -44.85 -19.36
C SER A 706 17.87 -44.66 -20.41
N GLY A 707 18.21 -44.34 -21.67
CA GLY A 707 17.27 -44.23 -22.79
C GLY A 707 16.59 -42.86 -22.95
N LYS A 708 17.07 -41.82 -22.26
CA LYS A 708 16.47 -40.47 -22.29
C LYS A 708 16.84 -39.69 -23.55
N CYS A 709 15.94 -38.83 -24.00
CA CYS A 709 16.24 -37.85 -25.04
C CYS A 709 16.90 -36.62 -24.40
N ILE A 710 18.14 -36.30 -24.76
CA ILE A 710 18.89 -35.18 -24.17
C ILE A 710 19.17 -34.14 -25.26
N ILE A 711 18.74 -32.91 -25.01
CA ILE A 711 19.03 -31.73 -25.82
C ILE A 711 20.02 -30.88 -25.05
N LEU A 712 21.21 -30.68 -25.62
CA LEU A 712 22.30 -29.95 -25.02
C LEU A 712 22.54 -28.67 -25.83
N THR A 713 22.45 -27.49 -25.24
CA THR A 713 23.00 -26.28 -25.89
C THR A 713 24.43 -26.08 -25.38
N THR A 714 25.35 -25.84 -26.29
CA THR A 714 26.73 -25.51 -25.92
C THR A 714 27.36 -24.61 -26.97
N HIS A 715 28.37 -23.86 -26.54
CA HIS A 715 29.31 -23.16 -27.41
C HIS A 715 30.71 -23.81 -27.34
N PHE A 716 30.90 -24.84 -26.51
CA PHE A 716 32.15 -25.60 -26.44
C PHE A 716 32.11 -26.74 -27.45
N LEU A 717 32.97 -26.62 -28.46
CA LEU A 717 33.05 -27.58 -29.56
C LEU A 717 33.52 -28.96 -29.10
N GLU A 718 34.47 -29.01 -28.16
CA GLU A 718 34.92 -30.25 -27.52
C GLU A 718 33.79 -30.99 -26.80
N GLU A 719 32.90 -30.26 -26.12
CA GLU A 719 31.75 -30.84 -25.43
C GLU A 719 30.77 -31.47 -26.43
N ALA A 720 30.49 -30.76 -27.52
CA ALA A 720 29.63 -31.26 -28.59
C ALA A 720 30.24 -32.51 -29.24
N ASP A 721 31.55 -32.53 -29.49
CA ASP A 721 32.24 -33.66 -30.13
C ASP A 721 32.26 -34.92 -29.23
N VAL A 722 32.47 -34.76 -27.92
CA VAL A 722 32.61 -35.89 -26.99
C VAL A 722 31.27 -36.44 -26.50
N LEU A 723 30.24 -35.60 -26.33
CA LEU A 723 28.97 -36.02 -25.73
C LEU A 723 27.88 -36.36 -26.74
N SER A 724 27.90 -35.78 -27.93
CA SER A 724 26.74 -35.79 -28.82
C SER A 724 26.76 -36.97 -29.77
N ASP A 725 25.60 -37.58 -29.92
CA ASP A 725 25.34 -38.51 -31.03
C ASP A 725 25.01 -37.75 -32.32
N ARG A 726 24.41 -36.56 -32.19
CA ARG A 726 24.10 -35.66 -33.31
C ARG A 726 24.38 -34.22 -32.93
N ILE A 727 24.93 -33.45 -33.87
CA ILE A 727 25.20 -32.02 -33.72
C ILE A 727 24.34 -31.27 -34.73
N ALA A 728 23.59 -30.28 -34.25
CA ALA A 728 22.85 -29.31 -35.04
C ALA A 728 23.54 -27.95 -34.90
N ILE A 729 24.05 -27.40 -36.01
CA ILE A 729 24.79 -26.14 -36.04
C ILE A 729 23.85 -25.01 -36.49
N MET A 730 23.75 -23.97 -35.67
CA MET A 730 22.85 -22.84 -35.86
C MET A 730 23.64 -21.52 -35.96
N THR A 731 23.32 -20.73 -36.99
CA THR A 731 23.93 -19.41 -37.26
C THR A 731 22.83 -18.45 -37.70
N SER A 732 22.84 -17.20 -37.20
CA SER A 732 21.82 -16.17 -37.54
C SER A 732 20.36 -16.65 -37.42
N GLY A 733 20.05 -17.49 -36.43
CA GLY A 733 18.68 -18.00 -36.21
C GLY A 733 18.26 -19.16 -37.12
N ARG A 734 19.13 -19.66 -38.02
CA ARG A 734 18.84 -20.73 -38.98
C ARG A 734 19.71 -21.96 -38.76
N LEU A 735 19.19 -23.12 -39.12
CA LEU A 735 19.94 -24.37 -39.12
C LEU A 735 20.86 -24.43 -40.34
N GLN A 736 22.16 -24.62 -40.13
CA GLN A 736 23.17 -24.69 -41.19
C GLN A 736 23.62 -26.13 -41.45
N ALA A 737 23.77 -26.93 -40.39
CA ALA A 737 24.19 -28.33 -40.52
C ALA A 737 23.50 -29.18 -39.46
N ASN A 738 23.26 -30.46 -39.77
CA ASN A 738 22.67 -31.42 -38.84
C ASN A 738 23.12 -32.84 -39.18
N GLY A 739 23.87 -33.49 -38.29
CA GLY A 739 24.37 -34.84 -38.52
C GLY A 739 25.25 -35.36 -37.38
N THR A 740 25.68 -36.61 -37.48
CA THR A 740 26.65 -37.20 -36.54
C THR A 740 27.99 -36.43 -36.60
N PRO A 741 28.78 -36.37 -35.51
CA PRO A 741 30.09 -35.70 -35.52
C PRO A 741 31.00 -36.22 -36.65
N ASP A 742 31.01 -37.53 -36.87
CA ASP A 742 31.79 -38.16 -37.94
C ASP A 742 31.29 -37.79 -39.34
N PHE A 743 29.97 -37.72 -39.55
CA PHE A 743 29.38 -37.25 -40.81
C PHE A 743 29.81 -35.81 -41.09
N LEU A 744 29.66 -34.91 -40.11
CA LEU A 744 30.00 -33.50 -40.27
C LEU A 744 31.50 -33.29 -40.55
N LYS A 745 32.39 -34.03 -39.89
CA LYS A 745 33.83 -34.04 -40.18
C LYS A 745 34.13 -34.56 -41.58
N SER A 746 33.39 -35.55 -42.06
CA SER A 746 33.59 -36.12 -43.40
C SER A 746 33.18 -35.21 -44.56
N GLN A 747 32.40 -34.16 -44.29
CA GLN A 747 32.05 -33.13 -45.29
C GLN A 747 33.19 -32.12 -45.52
N ILE A 748 34.24 -32.15 -44.70
CA ILE A 748 35.46 -31.37 -44.92
C ILE A 748 36.39 -32.16 -45.85
N GLU A 749 37.03 -31.44 -46.76
CA GLU A 749 37.89 -32.01 -47.81
C GLU A 749 39.15 -32.71 -47.25
N PHE A 750 39.70 -32.18 -46.16
CA PHE A 750 40.91 -32.68 -45.49
C PHE A 750 40.55 -33.36 -44.17
N GLU A 751 41.11 -34.54 -43.91
CA GLU A 751 40.92 -35.32 -42.67
C GLU A 751 42.02 -35.02 -41.63
N TYR A 752 43.22 -34.65 -42.12
CA TYR A 752 44.35 -34.26 -41.30
C TYR A 752 44.99 -32.98 -41.85
N ARG A 753 45.56 -32.18 -40.95
CA ARG A 753 46.43 -31.05 -41.28
C ARG A 753 47.81 -31.27 -40.68
N LEU A 754 48.83 -31.10 -41.51
CA LEU A 754 50.22 -31.14 -41.10
C LEU A 754 50.74 -29.70 -40.97
N PHE A 755 51.07 -29.31 -39.75
CA PHE A 755 51.75 -28.07 -39.41
C PHE A 755 53.25 -28.31 -39.43
N ILE A 756 53.99 -27.44 -40.08
CA ILE A 756 55.44 -27.50 -40.17
C ILE A 756 56.01 -26.14 -39.83
N ASP A 757 56.76 -26.10 -38.74
CA ASP A 757 57.58 -24.96 -38.36
C ASP A 757 58.96 -25.17 -38.99
N LYS A 758 59.46 -24.20 -39.72
CA LYS A 758 60.75 -24.29 -40.42
C LYS A 758 61.61 -23.07 -40.17
N GLN A 759 62.90 -23.25 -40.44
CA GLN A 759 63.86 -22.15 -40.41
C GLN A 759 63.65 -21.21 -41.61
N GLU A 760 63.65 -19.90 -41.34
CA GLU A 760 63.46 -18.86 -42.37
C GLU A 760 64.52 -18.91 -43.48
N THR A 761 65.71 -19.46 -43.18
CA THR A 761 66.83 -19.61 -44.12
C THR A 761 66.60 -20.66 -45.20
N TYR A 762 65.63 -21.56 -45.05
CA TYR A 762 65.35 -22.63 -46.01
C TYR A 762 64.16 -22.29 -46.92
N PRO A 763 64.25 -22.51 -48.24
CA PRO A 763 63.17 -22.23 -49.19
C PRO A 763 61.98 -23.20 -49.00
N ASN A 764 60.76 -22.65 -49.05
CA ASN A 764 59.49 -23.36 -48.85
C ASN A 764 59.29 -24.50 -49.87
N GLU A 765 59.81 -24.32 -51.08
CA GLU A 765 59.79 -25.31 -52.18
C GLU A 765 60.46 -26.64 -51.81
N ARG A 766 61.50 -26.61 -50.96
CA ARG A 766 62.24 -27.83 -50.59
C ARG A 766 61.41 -28.75 -49.69
N VAL A 767 60.68 -28.15 -48.75
CA VAL A 767 59.81 -28.88 -47.82
C VAL A 767 58.55 -29.38 -48.52
N THR A 768 57.95 -28.56 -49.39
CA THR A 768 56.78 -28.95 -50.20
C THR A 768 57.12 -30.11 -51.14
N VAL A 769 58.25 -30.08 -51.86
CA VAL A 769 58.70 -31.19 -52.73
C VAL A 769 58.98 -32.47 -51.93
N PHE A 770 59.60 -32.36 -50.76
CA PHE A 770 59.84 -33.51 -49.89
C PHE A 770 58.53 -34.19 -49.48
N ILE A 771 57.52 -33.41 -49.09
CA ILE A 771 56.23 -33.95 -48.66
C ILE A 771 55.46 -34.53 -49.85
N GLN A 772 55.50 -33.87 -51.02
CA GLN A 772 54.88 -34.34 -52.25
C GLN A 772 55.42 -35.70 -52.74
N LYS A 773 56.69 -36.04 -52.41
CA LYS A 773 57.27 -37.37 -52.67
C LYS A 773 56.48 -38.50 -52.00
N TYR A 774 55.92 -38.23 -50.81
CA TYR A 774 55.16 -39.21 -50.04
C TYR A 774 53.63 -39.07 -50.21
N LEU A 775 53.16 -37.83 -50.36
CA LEU A 775 51.75 -37.46 -50.52
C LEU A 775 51.58 -36.60 -51.79
N PRO A 776 51.35 -37.21 -52.97
CA PRO A 776 51.33 -36.49 -54.24
C PRO A 776 50.11 -35.56 -54.40
N ASN A 777 49.01 -35.80 -53.68
CA ASN A 777 47.79 -34.97 -53.75
C ASN A 777 47.64 -34.04 -52.55
N ILE A 778 48.73 -33.69 -51.87
CA ILE A 778 48.70 -32.79 -50.72
C ILE A 778 48.46 -31.34 -51.16
N VAL A 779 47.59 -30.64 -50.44
CA VAL A 779 47.24 -29.23 -50.74
C VAL A 779 47.89 -28.32 -49.71
N LEU A 780 48.63 -27.30 -50.16
CA LEU A 780 49.17 -26.26 -49.29
C LEU A 780 48.05 -25.25 -48.97
N GLU A 781 47.60 -25.19 -47.72
CA GLU A 781 46.53 -24.26 -47.29
C GLU A 781 47.08 -22.90 -46.87
N ARG A 782 48.22 -22.88 -46.17
CA ARG A 782 48.84 -21.65 -45.67
C ARG A 782 50.35 -21.72 -45.82
N GLU A 783 50.92 -20.61 -46.25
CA GLU A 783 52.35 -20.45 -46.46
C GLU A 783 52.82 -19.13 -45.85
N SER A 784 53.75 -19.23 -44.91
CA SER A 784 54.46 -18.12 -44.27
C SER A 784 55.99 -18.38 -44.35
N SER A 785 56.81 -17.41 -43.96
CA SER A 785 58.28 -17.56 -43.93
C SER A 785 58.75 -18.65 -42.95
N SER A 786 58.03 -18.84 -41.85
CA SER A 786 58.39 -19.75 -40.75
C SER A 786 57.41 -20.93 -40.55
N GLU A 787 56.20 -20.86 -41.11
CA GLU A 787 55.13 -21.85 -40.89
C GLU A 787 54.49 -22.27 -42.21
N MET A 788 54.24 -23.56 -42.38
CA MET A 788 53.49 -24.12 -43.51
C MET A 788 52.41 -25.09 -43.02
N VAL A 789 51.22 -25.00 -43.61
CA VAL A 789 50.08 -25.87 -43.27
C VAL A 789 49.62 -26.62 -44.51
N PHE A 790 49.64 -27.94 -44.43
CA PHE A 790 49.23 -28.83 -45.50
C PHE A 790 47.94 -29.58 -45.15
N GLY A 791 46.96 -29.57 -46.05
CA GLY A 791 45.74 -30.38 -45.96
C GLY A 791 45.94 -31.76 -46.59
N ILE A 792 45.63 -32.81 -45.84
CA ILE A 792 45.73 -34.21 -46.26
C ILE A 792 44.32 -34.79 -46.41
N ARG A 793 44.00 -35.28 -47.61
CA ARG A 793 42.70 -35.91 -47.92
C ARG A 793 42.59 -37.31 -47.33
N ARG A 794 41.37 -37.73 -47.03
CA ARG A 794 41.04 -39.03 -46.41
C ARG A 794 41.60 -40.26 -47.14
N ASN A 795 41.69 -40.22 -48.46
CA ASN A 795 42.23 -41.33 -49.27
C ASN A 795 43.72 -41.58 -49.06
N GLU A 796 44.47 -40.59 -48.55
CA GLU A 796 45.93 -40.67 -48.34
C GLU A 796 46.33 -40.85 -46.87
N SER A 797 45.36 -40.90 -45.95
CA SER A 797 45.62 -41.02 -44.50
C SER A 797 46.47 -42.25 -44.12
N LYS A 798 46.31 -43.36 -44.86
CA LYS A 798 47.12 -44.59 -44.67
C LYS A 798 48.62 -44.40 -44.94
N LYS A 799 49.02 -43.36 -45.67
CA LYS A 799 50.43 -43.05 -46.01
C LYS A 799 51.08 -42.10 -45.01
N ILE A 800 50.32 -41.47 -44.11
CA ILE A 800 50.81 -40.49 -43.12
C ILE A 800 51.92 -41.09 -42.25
N GLY A 801 51.78 -42.35 -41.80
CA GLY A 801 52.80 -42.99 -40.97
C GLY A 801 54.19 -43.05 -41.63
N ARG A 802 54.24 -43.23 -42.95
CA ARG A 802 55.53 -43.22 -43.71
C ARG A 802 56.11 -41.81 -43.81
N LEU A 803 55.26 -40.80 -43.98
CA LEU A 803 55.69 -39.40 -44.02
C LEU A 803 56.25 -38.96 -42.66
N VAL A 804 55.57 -39.29 -41.56
CA VAL A 804 56.01 -38.94 -40.20
C VAL A 804 57.38 -39.56 -39.90
N HIS A 805 57.58 -40.84 -40.24
CA HIS A 805 58.88 -41.50 -40.09
C HIS A 805 59.98 -40.81 -40.92
N ALA A 806 59.68 -40.45 -42.17
CA ALA A 806 60.63 -39.75 -43.02
C ALA A 806 60.93 -38.32 -42.53
N LEU A 807 59.94 -37.64 -41.95
CA LEU A 807 60.11 -36.33 -41.32
C LEU A 807 60.97 -36.42 -40.07
N ASP A 808 60.88 -37.48 -39.28
CA ASP A 808 61.74 -37.68 -38.10
C ASP A 808 63.20 -37.95 -38.48
N GLU A 809 63.44 -38.73 -39.55
CA GLU A 809 64.79 -39.08 -40.00
C GLU A 809 65.50 -37.92 -40.71
N GLU A 810 64.80 -37.17 -41.56
CA GLU A 810 65.40 -36.12 -42.39
C GLU A 810 65.13 -34.69 -41.90
N LYS A 811 64.49 -34.52 -40.72
CA LYS A 811 64.08 -33.22 -40.14
C LYS A 811 65.11 -32.09 -40.29
N LEU A 812 66.36 -32.37 -39.88
CA LEU A 812 67.48 -31.41 -39.87
C LEU A 812 67.98 -31.08 -41.30
N ASN A 813 67.87 -32.03 -42.23
CA ASN A 813 68.36 -31.88 -43.61
C ASN A 813 67.40 -31.06 -44.49
N ILE A 814 66.12 -31.02 -44.10
CA ILE A 814 65.05 -30.32 -44.83
C ILE A 814 64.76 -28.94 -44.20
N GLY A 815 65.35 -28.62 -43.05
CA GLY A 815 65.20 -27.32 -42.37
C GLY A 815 63.91 -27.19 -41.54
N VAL A 816 63.31 -28.31 -41.13
CA VAL A 816 62.09 -28.35 -40.30
C VAL A 816 62.48 -28.30 -38.83
N GLU A 817 61.98 -27.32 -38.07
CA GLU A 817 62.23 -27.20 -36.64
C GLU A 817 61.28 -28.06 -35.82
N ASN A 818 60.00 -28.08 -36.17
CA ASN A 818 58.96 -28.88 -35.54
C ASN A 818 57.87 -29.20 -36.56
N TYR A 819 57.15 -30.29 -36.33
CA TYR A 819 55.95 -30.58 -37.09
C TYR A 819 54.87 -31.10 -36.15
N GLY A 820 53.61 -30.84 -36.49
CA GLY A 820 52.44 -31.27 -35.74
C GLY A 820 51.38 -31.80 -36.67
N LEU A 821 50.77 -32.93 -36.32
CA LEU A 821 49.62 -33.47 -37.04
C LEU A 821 48.36 -33.19 -36.22
N SER A 822 47.41 -32.45 -36.81
CA SER A 822 46.09 -32.25 -36.22
C SER A 822 45.03 -32.97 -37.06
N MET A 823 44.04 -33.56 -36.39
CA MET A 823 42.86 -34.11 -37.04
C MET A 823 41.81 -33.02 -37.19
N THR A 824 41.02 -33.10 -38.25
CA THR A 824 39.87 -32.22 -38.47
C THR A 824 38.88 -32.31 -37.32
N THR A 825 38.67 -31.20 -36.62
CA THR A 825 37.76 -31.10 -35.46
C THR A 825 36.41 -30.50 -35.87
N ILE A 826 35.40 -30.60 -35.00
CA ILE A 826 34.12 -29.89 -35.19
C ILE A 826 34.31 -28.36 -35.25
N GLU A 827 35.40 -27.83 -34.68
CA GLU A 827 35.75 -26.41 -34.80
C GLU A 827 35.97 -26.00 -36.25
N GLU A 828 36.65 -26.83 -37.02
CA GLU A 828 36.92 -26.54 -38.43
C GLU A 828 35.63 -26.57 -39.26
N VAL A 829 34.72 -27.51 -38.95
CA VAL A 829 33.37 -27.57 -39.55
C VAL A 829 32.62 -26.27 -39.25
N PHE A 830 32.65 -25.86 -37.99
CA PHE A 830 31.97 -24.68 -37.53
C PHE A 830 32.51 -23.40 -38.19
N LEU A 831 33.84 -23.25 -38.30
CA LEU A 831 34.48 -22.12 -38.96
C LEU A 831 34.18 -22.07 -40.46
N LYS A 832 34.17 -23.23 -41.15
CA LYS A 832 33.81 -23.32 -42.57
C LYS A 832 32.37 -22.86 -42.79
N LEU A 833 31.43 -23.37 -41.99
CA LEU A 833 30.02 -22.99 -42.06
C LEU A 833 29.77 -21.51 -41.76
N ILE A 834 30.50 -20.92 -40.81
CA ILE A 834 30.42 -19.48 -40.54
C ILE A 834 30.89 -18.69 -41.75
N ARG A 835 32.03 -19.04 -42.37
CA ARG A 835 32.52 -18.34 -43.55
C ARG A 835 31.55 -18.44 -44.72
N GLU A 836 31.01 -19.63 -44.98
CA GLU A 836 29.98 -19.82 -46.00
C GLU A 836 28.72 -18.99 -45.71
N ALA A 837 28.30 -18.90 -44.45
CA ALA A 837 27.15 -18.08 -44.04
C ALA A 837 27.44 -16.57 -44.14
N GLU A 838 28.63 -16.12 -43.75
CA GLU A 838 29.07 -14.73 -43.88
C GLU A 838 29.20 -14.32 -45.35
N GLU A 839 29.71 -15.18 -46.22
CA GLU A 839 29.76 -14.93 -47.67
C GLU A 839 28.37 -14.79 -48.29
N GLN A 840 27.37 -15.54 -47.78
CA GLN A 840 25.98 -15.41 -48.19
C GLN A 840 25.30 -14.13 -47.65
N GLU A 841 25.69 -13.64 -46.47
CA GLU A 841 25.18 -12.37 -45.89
C GLU A 841 25.92 -11.12 -46.43
N ASN A 842 27.19 -11.24 -46.82
CA ASN A 842 28.07 -10.13 -47.26
C ASN A 842 27.74 -9.57 -48.65
N GLY A 843 26.65 -10.01 -49.29
CA GLY A 843 26.02 -9.24 -50.37
C GLY A 843 25.52 -7.86 -49.92
N CYS A 844 25.43 -7.58 -48.61
CA CYS A 844 25.03 -6.27 -48.10
C CYS A 844 25.50 -6.01 -46.64
N HIS A 845 26.75 -5.62 -46.40
CA HIS A 845 27.11 -4.57 -45.40
C HIS A 845 28.63 -4.32 -45.25
N ASP A 846 29.10 -3.27 -45.93
CA ASP A 846 30.49 -2.77 -45.86
C ASP A 846 30.77 -1.79 -44.69
N GLN A 847 29.89 -1.69 -43.69
CA GLN A 847 29.99 -0.66 -42.64
C GLN A 847 30.66 -1.11 -41.32
N ALA A 848 30.84 -2.42 -41.09
CA ALA A 848 31.38 -2.92 -39.81
C ALA A 848 32.92 -2.94 -39.74
N LYS A 849 33.63 -3.07 -40.89
CA LYS A 849 35.10 -3.07 -40.94
C LYS A 849 35.71 -1.70 -40.54
N SER A 850 34.99 -0.62 -40.81
CA SER A 850 35.38 0.77 -40.46
C SER A 850 35.52 1.01 -38.95
N GLN A 851 34.64 0.42 -38.12
CA GLN A 851 34.68 0.64 -36.67
C GLN A 851 35.79 -0.16 -35.97
N PHE A 852 36.14 -1.35 -36.48
CA PHE A 852 37.21 -2.17 -35.94
C PHE A 852 38.59 -1.58 -36.23
N GLU A 853 38.78 -1.00 -37.42
CA GLU A 853 39.99 -0.25 -37.76
C GLU A 853 40.13 1.06 -36.96
N LEU A 854 39.00 1.74 -36.66
CA LEU A 854 39.01 2.94 -35.81
C LEU A 854 39.38 2.59 -34.35
N ALA A 855 38.88 1.46 -33.83
CA ALA A 855 39.23 0.98 -32.50
C ALA A 855 40.72 0.60 -32.39
N ASN A 856 41.27 -0.02 -33.43
CA ASN A 856 42.70 -0.35 -33.50
C ASN A 856 43.59 0.89 -33.65
N ARG A 857 43.12 1.98 -34.28
CA ARG A 857 43.83 3.28 -34.30
C ARG A 857 43.82 3.97 -32.93
N VAL A 858 42.72 3.85 -32.17
CA VAL A 858 42.62 4.44 -30.82
C VAL A 858 43.52 3.70 -29.81
N PHE A 859 43.69 2.38 -29.96
CA PHE A 859 44.55 1.57 -29.07
C PHE A 859 46.07 1.78 -29.27
N ARG A 860 46.50 2.38 -30.40
CA ARG A 860 47.93 2.64 -30.70
C ARG A 860 48.46 3.98 -30.19
N MET A 861 47.66 4.80 -29.51
CA MET A 861 48.20 6.02 -28.88
C MET A 861 48.97 5.67 -27.60
N GLU A 862 50.30 5.67 -27.69
CA GLU A 862 51.21 5.63 -26.53
C GLU A 862 50.85 6.75 -25.54
N HIS A 863 50.14 6.41 -24.48
CA HIS A 863 49.90 7.32 -23.38
C HIS A 863 51.20 7.49 -22.57
N LYS A 864 51.85 8.65 -22.72
CA LYS A 864 52.84 9.14 -21.75
C LYS A 864 52.24 9.03 -20.35
N ARG A 865 52.77 8.13 -19.53
CA ARG A 865 52.38 7.98 -18.12
C ARG A 865 52.94 9.16 -17.35
N GLU A 866 52.14 10.22 -17.20
CA GLU A 866 52.45 11.28 -16.24
C GLU A 866 52.33 10.75 -14.80
N THR A 867 53.33 11.02 -13.97
CA THR A 867 53.38 10.63 -12.56
C THR A 867 53.21 11.88 -11.68
N GLY A 868 52.23 11.85 -10.75
CA GLY A 868 52.05 12.91 -9.75
C GLY A 868 50.60 13.38 -9.54
N ILE A 869 50.46 14.57 -8.93
CA ILE A 869 49.19 15.22 -8.52
C ILE A 869 48.30 15.56 -9.73
N THR A 870 48.87 15.86 -10.89
CA THR A 870 48.13 16.08 -12.15
C THR A 870 47.31 14.85 -12.55
N LYS A 871 47.86 13.64 -12.44
CA LYS A 871 47.12 12.39 -12.70
C LYS A 871 45.98 12.17 -11.69
N PHE A 872 46.15 12.62 -10.45
CA PHE A 872 45.09 12.59 -9.45
C PHE A 872 43.94 13.54 -9.82
N CYS A 873 44.24 14.77 -10.24
CA CYS A 873 43.25 15.71 -10.76
C CYS A 873 42.55 15.19 -12.01
N TYR A 874 43.28 14.63 -12.99
CA TYR A 874 42.66 14.02 -14.17
C TYR A 874 41.77 12.83 -13.83
N ARG A 875 42.15 12.00 -12.85
CA ARG A 875 41.30 10.90 -12.37
C ARG A 875 40.03 11.42 -11.70
N ILE A 876 40.13 12.46 -10.87
CA ILE A 876 38.96 13.10 -10.26
C ILE A 876 38.07 13.70 -11.33
N CYS A 877 38.62 14.46 -12.28
CA CYS A 877 37.86 15.03 -13.40
C CYS A 877 37.21 13.94 -14.25
N ALA A 878 37.91 12.86 -14.58
CA ALA A 878 37.35 11.73 -15.32
C ALA A 878 36.24 11.02 -14.53
N LEU A 879 36.39 10.85 -13.21
CA LEU A 879 35.35 10.30 -12.34
C LEU A 879 34.14 11.23 -12.22
N LEU A 880 34.35 12.55 -12.17
CA LEU A 880 33.29 13.55 -12.19
C LEU A 880 32.56 13.57 -13.52
N ILE A 881 33.28 13.58 -14.64
CA ILE A 881 32.72 13.48 -16.00
C ILE A 881 31.94 12.18 -16.14
N LYS A 882 32.47 11.05 -15.65
CA LYS A 882 31.74 9.77 -15.60
C LYS A 882 30.46 9.90 -14.78
N ARG A 883 30.52 10.49 -13.58
CA ARG A 883 29.33 10.71 -12.74
C ARG A 883 28.32 11.63 -13.43
N ILE A 884 28.75 12.70 -14.10
CA ILE A 884 27.89 13.60 -14.88
C ILE A 884 27.25 12.86 -16.05
N HIS A 885 27.98 12.04 -16.80
CA HIS A 885 27.41 11.22 -17.87
C HIS A 885 26.38 10.22 -17.35
N VAL A 886 26.64 9.58 -16.20
CA VAL A 886 25.68 8.67 -15.56
C VAL A 886 24.44 9.44 -15.09
N LEU A 887 24.61 10.58 -14.42
CA LEU A 887 23.51 11.44 -13.96
C LEU A 887 22.66 11.96 -15.14
N ARG A 888 23.30 12.40 -16.24
CA ARG A 888 22.61 12.85 -17.45
C ARG A 888 21.83 11.72 -18.13
N ARG A 889 22.36 10.50 -18.14
CA ARG A 889 21.65 9.32 -18.66
C ARG A 889 20.52 8.86 -17.74
N GLN A 890 20.60 9.14 -16.44
CA GLN A 890 19.59 8.81 -15.42
C GLN A 890 18.77 10.03 -14.98
N TYR A 891 18.54 11.01 -15.87
CA TYR A 891 17.88 12.27 -15.52
C TYR A 891 16.47 12.07 -14.94
N VAL A 892 15.74 11.02 -15.32
CA VAL A 892 14.42 10.67 -14.77
C VAL A 892 14.49 10.39 -13.26
N PHE A 893 15.54 9.69 -12.81
CA PHE A 893 15.74 9.42 -11.38
C PHE A 893 16.09 10.70 -10.62
N LEU A 894 16.89 11.59 -11.24
CA LEU A 894 17.31 12.85 -10.65
C LEU A 894 16.14 13.83 -10.50
N VAL A 895 15.34 13.98 -11.54
CA VAL A 895 14.10 14.76 -11.54
C VAL A 895 13.14 14.21 -10.49
N GLY A 896 12.97 12.88 -10.39
CA GLY A 896 12.18 12.25 -9.35
C GLY A 896 12.72 12.49 -7.93
N PHE A 897 14.04 12.45 -7.74
CA PHE A 897 14.67 12.68 -6.44
C PHE A 897 14.49 14.10 -5.91
N PHE A 898 14.47 15.12 -6.79
CA PHE A 898 14.20 16.51 -6.40
C PHE A 898 12.71 16.83 -6.31
N LEU A 899 11.88 16.28 -7.22
CA LEU A 899 10.43 16.47 -7.16
C LEU A 899 9.80 15.78 -5.96
N PHE A 900 10.30 14.61 -5.54
CA PHE A 900 9.65 13.82 -4.51
C PHE A 900 9.60 14.52 -3.12
N PRO A 901 10.69 15.12 -2.60
CA PRO A 901 10.64 15.94 -1.40
C PRO A 901 9.73 17.15 -1.55
N ILE A 902 9.79 17.85 -2.70
CA ILE A 902 8.96 19.02 -2.98
C ILE A 902 7.47 18.63 -3.02
N VAL A 903 7.14 17.52 -3.67
CA VAL A 903 5.78 16.99 -3.74
C VAL A 903 5.31 16.56 -2.36
N ILE A 904 6.15 15.88 -1.56
CA ILE A 904 5.82 15.53 -0.17
C ILE A 904 5.62 16.79 0.66
N GLU A 905 6.47 17.80 0.51
CA GLU A 905 6.37 19.05 1.25
C GLU A 905 5.11 19.82 0.86
N ILE A 906 4.78 19.90 -0.44
CA ILE A 906 3.49 20.42 -0.93
C ILE A 906 2.32 19.59 -0.39
N LEU A 907 2.42 18.26 -0.39
CA LEU A 907 1.38 17.37 0.14
C LEU A 907 1.19 17.60 1.63
N MET A 908 2.27 17.68 2.40
CA MET A 908 2.25 17.94 3.83
C MET A 908 1.68 19.33 4.12
N VAL A 909 2.07 20.36 3.36
CA VAL A 909 1.50 21.72 3.49
C VAL A 909 0.03 21.76 3.07
N SER A 910 -0.39 20.97 2.09
CA SER A 910 -1.80 20.88 1.65
C SER A 910 -2.69 20.04 2.57
N VAL A 911 -2.13 19.04 3.25
CA VAL A 911 -2.82 18.11 4.16
C VAL A 911 -2.85 18.64 5.58
N PHE A 912 -1.82 19.39 5.98
CA PHE A 912 -1.78 20.20 7.18
C PHE A 912 -1.91 21.68 6.81
N PRO A 913 -3.06 22.12 6.26
CA PRO A 913 -3.33 23.54 6.25
C PRO A 913 -3.19 24.02 7.70
N SER A 914 -2.52 25.17 7.88
CA SER A 914 -2.44 25.75 9.21
C SER A 914 -3.88 25.86 9.75
N PRO A 915 -4.10 25.70 11.07
CA PRO A 915 -5.44 25.87 11.65
C PRO A 915 -6.12 27.17 11.18
N GLN A 916 -5.30 28.18 10.87
CA GLN A 916 -5.69 29.50 10.37
C GLN A 916 -6.19 29.50 8.91
N ASP A 917 -5.65 28.66 8.01
CA ASP A 917 -6.04 28.61 6.60
C ASP A 917 -7.36 27.85 6.36
N VAL A 918 -7.64 26.83 7.18
CA VAL A 918 -8.96 26.16 7.17
C VAL A 918 -10.04 27.09 7.71
N GLN A 919 -9.71 27.88 8.73
CA GLN A 919 -10.60 28.92 9.24
C GLN A 919 -10.87 30.00 8.18
N ALA A 920 -9.88 30.41 7.39
CA ALA A 920 -10.08 31.41 6.33
C ALA A 920 -10.97 30.91 5.17
N SER A 921 -10.85 29.64 4.78
CA SER A 921 -11.61 29.05 3.66
C SER A 921 -13.06 28.69 4.00
N LEU A 922 -13.35 28.32 5.26
CA LEU A 922 -14.73 28.19 5.76
C LEU A 922 -15.43 29.54 5.86
N VAL A 923 -14.70 30.61 6.19
CA VAL A 923 -15.23 31.99 6.29
C VAL A 923 -15.48 32.62 4.91
N GLN A 924 -14.69 32.32 3.88
CA GLN A 924 -14.90 32.88 2.54
C GLN A 924 -16.04 32.22 1.76
N ASN A 925 -16.23 30.90 1.87
CA ASN A 925 -17.27 30.21 1.10
C ASN A 925 -18.67 30.36 1.70
N ASN A 926 -18.74 30.73 2.98
CA ASN A 926 -19.96 31.09 3.67
C ASN A 926 -19.95 32.60 3.91
N HIS A 927 -20.36 33.39 2.91
CA HIS A 927 -20.94 34.72 3.16
C HIS A 927 -22.26 34.55 3.96
N VAL A 928 -22.16 34.02 5.18
CA VAL A 928 -23.26 33.97 6.13
C VAL A 928 -23.24 35.32 6.82
N VAL A 929 -23.96 36.25 6.20
CA VAL A 929 -24.56 37.41 6.87
C VAL A 929 -25.02 36.93 8.25
N GLY A 930 -24.47 37.52 9.32
CA GLY A 930 -24.67 37.03 10.70
C GLY A 930 -26.10 36.56 10.95
N ALA A 931 -26.27 35.24 11.03
CA ALA A 931 -27.59 34.62 11.07
C ALA A 931 -28.35 35.12 12.31
N GLN A 932 -29.55 35.67 12.09
CA GLN A 932 -30.41 36.10 13.19
C GLN A 932 -30.98 34.87 13.90
N VAL A 933 -30.66 34.70 15.18
CA VAL A 933 -31.19 33.60 16.00
C VAL A 933 -32.21 34.14 16.98
N THR A 934 -33.48 33.74 16.82
CA THR A 934 -34.56 34.14 17.73
C THR A 934 -34.64 33.16 18.89
N PHE A 935 -34.40 33.62 20.12
CA PHE A 935 -34.39 32.78 21.31
C PHE A 935 -35.78 32.34 21.75
N GLN A 936 -36.21 31.22 21.21
CA GLN A 936 -37.41 30.50 21.62
C GLN A 936 -37.06 29.05 21.98
N PRO A 937 -37.79 28.41 22.90
CA PRO A 937 -37.58 27.00 23.22
C PRO A 937 -37.69 26.06 22.01
N SER A 938 -38.33 26.50 20.92
CA SER A 938 -38.47 25.79 19.65
C SER A 938 -37.20 25.73 18.78
N ILE A 939 -36.13 26.47 19.09
CA ILE A 939 -34.88 26.47 18.28
C ILE A 939 -34.31 25.07 18.11
N TYR A 940 -34.47 24.21 19.11
CA TYR A 940 -33.79 22.92 19.18
C TYR A 940 -34.74 21.70 19.04
N ASN A 941 -35.92 21.89 18.44
CA ASN A 941 -37.00 20.88 18.36
C ASN A 941 -36.55 19.51 17.80
N PRO A 942 -37.02 18.35 18.33
CA PRO A 942 -38.04 18.14 19.38
C PRO A 942 -37.44 17.99 20.79
N GLN A 943 -37.83 18.84 21.74
CA GLN A 943 -37.24 18.83 23.10
C GLN A 943 -38.24 18.61 24.20
N THR A 944 -37.73 18.11 25.33
CA THR A 944 -38.45 17.97 26.59
C THR A 944 -38.00 19.03 27.58
N ILE A 945 -38.93 19.90 27.96
CA ILE A 945 -38.73 20.91 28.99
C ILE A 945 -39.19 20.31 30.31
N VAL A 946 -38.26 20.22 31.25
CA VAL A 946 -38.57 19.70 32.58
C VAL A 946 -39.04 20.85 33.47
N THR A 947 -40.19 20.68 34.11
CA THR A 947 -40.77 21.73 34.96
C THR A 947 -41.07 21.24 36.37
N TYR A 948 -40.81 22.09 37.34
CA TYR A 948 -41.19 21.87 38.75
C TYR A 948 -41.83 23.14 39.33
N ALA A 949 -42.91 22.96 40.10
CA ALA A 949 -43.56 24.03 40.84
C ALA A 949 -43.91 23.55 42.26
N ASN A 950 -43.42 24.26 43.28
CA ASN A 950 -43.53 23.85 44.69
C ASN A 950 -44.97 23.84 45.25
N ASN A 951 -45.95 24.48 44.59
CA ASN A 951 -47.34 24.53 45.05
C ASN A 951 -48.32 24.48 43.87
N ASN A 952 -49.30 23.57 43.93
CA ASN A 952 -50.27 23.31 42.84
C ASN A 952 -51.33 24.40 42.64
N GLY A 953 -51.37 25.46 43.47
CA GLY A 953 -52.49 26.41 43.53
C GLY A 953 -52.20 27.86 43.08
N THR A 954 -51.09 28.17 42.44
CA THR A 954 -50.77 29.57 42.03
C THR A 954 -51.00 29.81 40.54
N ASN A 955 -51.54 30.99 40.19
CA ASN A 955 -51.70 31.44 38.79
C ASN A 955 -50.36 31.38 38.02
N ALA A 956 -49.22 31.50 38.70
CA ALA A 956 -47.89 31.40 38.11
C ALA A 956 -47.62 30.02 37.44
N ARG A 957 -48.10 28.94 38.04
CA ARG A 957 -47.97 27.57 37.49
C ARG A 957 -48.82 27.40 36.24
N THR A 958 -50.05 27.92 36.25
CA THR A 958 -50.95 27.86 35.08
C THR A 958 -50.41 28.70 33.92
N HIS A 959 -49.83 29.88 34.19
CA HIS A 959 -49.15 30.67 33.16
C HIS A 959 -47.94 29.93 32.58
N LEU A 960 -47.11 29.29 33.42
CA LEU A 960 -45.96 28.50 32.99
C LEU A 960 -46.35 27.34 32.06
N MET A 961 -47.37 26.55 32.45
CA MET A 961 -47.80 25.41 31.64
C MET A 961 -48.43 25.86 30.31
N ASN A 962 -49.23 26.93 30.32
CA ASN A 962 -49.80 27.49 29.09
C ASN A 962 -48.73 28.03 28.14
N TYR A 963 -47.72 28.75 28.66
CA TYR A 963 -46.60 29.23 27.86
C TYR A 963 -45.86 28.06 27.19
N LEU A 964 -45.55 27.00 27.95
CA LEU A 964 -44.79 25.86 27.45
C LEU A 964 -45.58 25.01 26.44
N GLN A 965 -46.88 24.80 26.66
CA GLN A 965 -47.75 24.11 25.70
C GLN A 965 -47.81 24.85 24.36
N ASN A 966 -47.84 26.19 24.39
CA ASN A 966 -47.82 27.03 23.19
C ASN A 966 -46.48 27.00 22.43
N THR A 967 -45.40 26.48 23.03
CA THR A 967 -44.09 26.38 22.34
C THR A 967 -43.90 25.07 21.55
N GLY A 968 -44.85 24.13 21.62
CA GLY A 968 -44.78 22.85 20.91
C GLY A 968 -43.76 21.86 21.48
N ALA A 969 -43.17 22.16 22.66
CA ALA A 969 -42.23 21.29 23.34
C ALA A 969 -42.96 20.20 24.15
N THR A 970 -42.34 19.04 24.28
CA THR A 970 -42.77 18.00 25.22
C THR A 970 -42.48 18.45 26.66
N ILE A 971 -43.39 18.23 27.61
CA ILE A 971 -43.25 18.72 28.99
C ILE A 971 -43.20 17.52 29.94
N ASP A 972 -42.12 17.39 30.71
CA ASP A 972 -41.98 16.42 31.81
C ASP A 972 -42.19 17.16 33.14
N GLU A 973 -43.31 16.91 33.82
CA GLU A 973 -43.62 17.53 35.12
C GLU A 973 -43.17 16.65 36.30
N ILE A 974 -42.53 17.26 37.31
CA ILE A 974 -42.01 16.55 38.49
C ILE A 974 -42.76 16.99 39.75
N SER A 975 -43.20 16.04 40.58
CA SER A 975 -43.99 16.30 41.79
C SER A 975 -43.23 16.27 43.12
N SER A 976 -42.07 15.61 43.23
CA SER A 976 -41.43 15.41 44.55
C SER A 976 -39.90 15.21 44.58
N ASP A 977 -39.20 15.29 43.45
CA ASP A 977 -37.74 15.24 43.40
C ASP A 977 -37.16 16.58 42.96
N THR A 978 -36.03 17.00 43.53
CA THR A 978 -35.27 18.16 43.03
C THR A 978 -35.00 17.98 41.53
N ILE A 979 -35.30 18.95 40.66
CA ILE A 979 -35.07 18.85 39.20
C ILE A 979 -33.68 18.28 38.86
N LEU A 980 -32.69 18.63 39.68
CA LEU A 980 -31.31 18.15 39.54
C LEU A 980 -31.19 16.62 39.64
N SER A 981 -31.82 15.99 40.63
CA SER A 981 -31.77 14.52 40.79
C SER A 981 -32.51 13.80 39.66
N TYR A 982 -33.62 14.37 39.17
CA TYR A 982 -34.31 13.84 38.00
C TYR A 982 -33.46 13.92 36.73
N VAL A 983 -32.86 15.08 36.49
CA VAL A 983 -31.94 15.32 35.36
C VAL A 983 -30.74 14.38 35.43
N GLN A 984 -30.15 14.21 36.61
CA GLN A 984 -29.04 13.28 36.84
C GLN A 984 -29.46 11.82 36.61
N ASN A 985 -30.61 11.39 37.13
CA ASN A 985 -31.11 10.02 36.91
C ASN A 985 -31.37 9.73 35.42
N ARG A 986 -31.89 10.71 34.66
CA ARG A 986 -32.08 10.57 33.21
C ARG A 986 -30.78 10.61 32.43
N TYR A 987 -29.82 11.41 32.87
CA TYR A 987 -28.45 11.38 32.35
C TYR A 987 -27.83 9.98 32.52
N TYR A 988 -27.93 9.37 33.70
CA TYR A 988 -27.40 8.03 33.97
C TYR A 988 -28.15 6.91 33.25
N ALA A 989 -29.45 7.09 32.96
CA ALA A 989 -30.25 6.11 32.22
C ALA A 989 -29.92 6.07 30.73
N SER A 990 -29.65 7.23 30.10
CA SER A 990 -29.30 7.32 28.68
C SER A 990 -28.70 8.68 28.32
N GLU A 991 -27.37 8.76 28.22
CA GLU A 991 -26.63 10.00 27.92
C GLU A 991 -27.03 10.61 26.56
N ASP A 992 -27.15 9.80 25.50
CA ASP A 992 -27.43 10.28 24.14
C ASP A 992 -28.84 10.89 23.99
N ILE A 993 -29.82 10.29 24.66
CA ILE A 993 -31.18 10.84 24.71
C ILE A 993 -31.17 12.10 25.56
N PHE A 994 -30.42 12.10 26.67
CA PHE A 994 -30.37 13.24 27.57
C PHE A 994 -29.85 14.51 26.88
N VAL A 995 -28.70 14.42 26.21
CA VAL A 995 -28.04 15.56 25.55
C VAL A 995 -28.89 16.19 24.44
N ASN A 996 -29.58 15.34 23.67
CA ASN A 996 -30.37 15.80 22.53
C ASN A 996 -31.79 16.24 22.93
N LYS A 997 -32.37 15.65 23.98
CA LYS A 997 -33.76 15.85 24.37
C LYS A 997 -33.95 16.87 25.50
N TYR A 998 -33.01 16.96 26.45
CA TYR A 998 -33.12 17.79 27.65
C TYR A 998 -32.09 18.93 27.64
N GLN A 999 -32.52 20.14 27.26
CA GLN A 999 -31.63 21.30 27.20
C GLN A 999 -31.94 22.39 28.23
N ILE A 1000 -33.19 22.49 28.67
CA ILE A 1000 -33.68 23.53 29.58
C ILE A 1000 -34.60 22.90 30.61
N ALA A 1001 -34.47 23.29 31.88
CA ALA A 1001 -35.46 22.99 32.91
C ALA A 1001 -35.80 24.25 33.71
N LEU A 1002 -37.05 24.39 34.13
CA LEU A 1002 -37.54 25.56 34.85
C LEU A 1002 -38.12 25.13 36.20
N ALA A 1003 -37.65 25.75 37.29
CA ALA A 1003 -38.19 25.55 38.62
C ALA A 1003 -38.81 26.83 39.16
N LEU A 1004 -40.03 26.73 39.66
CA LEU A 1004 -40.76 27.82 40.27
C LEU A 1004 -40.85 27.61 41.78
N TYR A 1005 -40.26 28.52 42.54
CA TYR A 1005 -40.34 28.58 44.00
C TYR A 1005 -41.13 29.83 44.41
N ASN A 1006 -42.11 29.63 45.30
CA ASN A 1006 -42.88 30.73 45.89
C ASN A 1006 -42.47 30.88 47.35
N ASN A 1007 -41.83 32.00 47.72
CA ASN A 1007 -41.51 32.29 49.11
C ASN A 1007 -42.67 33.05 49.75
N LEU A 1008 -43.46 32.35 50.57
CA LEU A 1008 -44.62 32.88 51.29
C LEU A 1008 -44.27 33.57 52.62
N THR A 1009 -42.97 33.68 52.96
CA THR A 1009 -42.52 34.18 54.28
C THR A 1009 -42.26 35.68 54.35
N SER A 1010 -42.32 36.41 53.23
CA SER A 1010 -42.25 37.87 53.20
C SER A 1010 -43.65 38.49 53.04
N THR A 1011 -43.88 39.65 53.65
CA THR A 1011 -45.14 40.44 53.59
C THR A 1011 -45.57 40.85 52.16
N SER A 1012 -44.76 40.54 51.15
CA SER A 1012 -45.10 40.52 49.73
C SER A 1012 -44.70 39.16 49.13
N PRO A 1013 -45.56 38.45 48.36
CA PRO A 1013 -45.19 37.19 47.72
C PRO A 1013 -44.06 37.43 46.72
N SER A 1014 -42.87 36.87 47.00
CA SER A 1014 -41.72 36.96 46.08
C SER A 1014 -41.59 35.66 45.30
N LEU A 1015 -41.78 35.75 43.98
CA LEU A 1015 -41.63 34.63 43.08
C LEU A 1015 -40.15 34.49 42.69
N THR A 1016 -39.58 33.31 42.91
CA THR A 1016 -38.20 33.00 42.53
C THR A 1016 -38.19 31.90 41.47
N PHE A 1017 -37.63 32.21 40.30
CA PHE A 1017 -37.41 31.28 39.21
C PHE A 1017 -35.97 30.80 39.22
N ASN A 1018 -35.77 29.48 39.31
CA ASN A 1018 -34.47 28.87 39.02
C ASN A 1018 -34.54 28.25 37.61
N SER A 1019 -33.78 28.83 36.69
CA SER A 1019 -33.64 28.35 35.32
C SER A 1019 -32.40 27.48 35.22
N TYR A 1020 -32.59 26.21 34.87
CA TYR A 1020 -31.51 25.27 34.60
C TYR A 1020 -31.25 25.16 33.11
N PHE A 1021 -29.98 25.14 32.71
CA PHE A 1021 -29.58 25.02 31.31
C PHE A 1021 -28.45 24.00 31.12
N SER A 1022 -28.43 23.41 29.92
CA SER A 1022 -27.35 22.56 29.44
C SER A 1022 -26.16 23.40 28.98
N THR A 1023 -24.95 22.99 29.36
CA THR A 1023 -23.69 23.60 28.88
C THR A 1023 -23.33 23.17 27.46
N VAL A 1024 -24.08 22.20 26.91
CA VAL A 1024 -23.78 21.57 25.61
C VAL A 1024 -24.15 22.46 24.43
N ASN A 1025 -25.24 23.22 24.54
CA ASN A 1025 -25.72 24.07 23.46
C ASN A 1025 -25.48 25.54 23.78
N TYR A 1026 -24.82 26.23 22.86
CA TYR A 1026 -24.34 27.59 23.08
C TYR A 1026 -25.45 28.59 23.43
N HIS A 1027 -26.63 28.45 22.82
CA HIS A 1027 -27.77 29.33 23.13
C HIS A 1027 -28.72 28.78 24.21
N ALA A 1028 -28.45 27.65 24.86
CA ALA A 1028 -29.35 27.12 25.90
C ALA A 1028 -29.54 28.11 27.05
N MET A 1029 -28.48 28.81 27.45
CA MET A 1029 -28.50 29.81 28.53
C MET A 1029 -29.40 31.03 28.22
N PRO A 1030 -29.25 31.78 27.10
CA PRO A 1030 -30.16 32.89 26.79
C PRO A 1030 -31.60 32.45 26.47
N VAL A 1031 -31.80 31.25 25.94
CA VAL A 1031 -33.15 30.70 25.70
C VAL A 1031 -33.85 30.37 27.02
N SER A 1032 -33.14 29.79 27.99
CA SER A 1032 -33.70 29.49 29.30
C SER A 1032 -34.09 30.78 30.06
N LEU A 1033 -33.28 31.83 29.94
CA LEU A 1033 -33.59 33.16 30.48
C LEU A 1033 -34.83 33.78 29.80
N SER A 1034 -34.93 33.68 28.48
CA SER A 1034 -36.10 34.18 27.73
C SER A 1034 -37.40 33.49 28.16
N ALA A 1035 -37.33 32.17 28.40
CA ALA A 1035 -38.47 31.41 28.93
C ALA A 1035 -38.83 31.84 30.36
N ALA A 1036 -37.86 31.97 31.26
CA ALA A 1036 -38.12 32.39 32.64
C ALA A 1036 -38.69 33.82 32.71
N SER A 1037 -38.14 34.75 31.94
CA SER A 1037 -38.58 36.15 31.89
C SER A 1037 -39.98 36.32 31.28
N THR A 1038 -40.32 35.56 30.23
CA THR A 1038 -41.69 35.57 29.67
C THR A 1038 -42.71 35.07 30.69
N ASN A 1039 -42.40 34.02 31.45
CA ASN A 1039 -43.31 33.52 32.47
C ASN A 1039 -43.50 34.51 33.63
N LEU A 1040 -42.42 35.19 34.02
CA LEU A 1040 -42.49 36.26 35.00
C LEU A 1040 -43.35 37.43 34.49
N PHE A 1041 -43.23 37.77 33.20
CA PHE A 1041 -44.04 38.81 32.56
C PHE A 1041 -45.54 38.47 32.57
N GLN A 1042 -45.89 37.23 32.21
CA GLN A 1042 -47.28 36.75 32.23
C GLN A 1042 -47.88 36.77 33.64
N PHE A 1043 -47.08 36.40 34.65
CA PHE A 1043 -47.51 36.40 36.05
C PHE A 1043 -47.83 37.80 36.57
N TYR A 1044 -46.91 38.77 36.44
CA TYR A 1044 -47.15 40.12 36.95
C TYR A 1044 -48.15 40.92 36.10
N ALA A 1045 -48.28 40.62 34.81
CA ALA A 1045 -49.29 41.23 33.95
C ALA A 1045 -50.66 40.54 34.01
N ASN A 1046 -50.78 39.43 34.76
CA ASN A 1046 -51.98 38.60 34.87
C ASN A 1046 -52.61 38.27 33.50
N SER A 1047 -51.78 37.96 32.49
CA SER A 1047 -52.20 37.67 31.12
C SER A 1047 -51.37 36.53 30.53
N THR A 1048 -52.04 35.59 29.87
CA THR A 1048 -51.41 34.45 29.16
C THR A 1048 -50.95 34.79 27.74
N THR A 1049 -51.36 35.93 27.18
CA THR A 1049 -51.01 36.33 25.80
C THR A 1049 -49.69 37.09 25.72
N LYS A 1050 -49.26 37.68 26.83
CA LYS A 1050 -48.06 38.51 26.86
C LYS A 1050 -46.78 37.70 26.72
N LYS A 1051 -45.85 38.14 25.86
CA LYS A 1051 -44.59 37.44 25.56
C LYS A 1051 -43.44 38.39 25.26
N ILE A 1052 -42.22 38.02 25.65
CA ILE A 1052 -40.99 38.72 25.26
C ILE A 1052 -40.18 37.81 24.34
N THR A 1053 -39.83 38.32 23.16
CA THR A 1053 -39.04 37.57 22.17
C THR A 1053 -37.73 38.31 21.92
N THR A 1054 -36.62 37.66 22.30
CA THR A 1054 -35.26 38.17 22.11
C THR A 1054 -34.62 37.57 20.86
N THR A 1055 -34.02 38.41 20.01
CA THR A 1055 -33.25 37.95 18.84
C THR A 1055 -31.78 38.34 18.99
N ASN A 1056 -30.86 37.41 18.78
CA ASN A 1056 -29.42 37.69 18.72
C ASN A 1056 -28.99 37.89 17.27
N GLN A 1057 -28.30 38.99 16.99
CA GLN A 1057 -27.69 39.25 15.69
C GLN A 1057 -26.31 39.92 15.91
N PRO A 1058 -25.20 39.18 15.83
CA PRO A 1058 -23.88 39.72 16.17
C PRO A 1058 -23.44 40.83 15.21
N ILE A 1059 -22.63 41.77 15.71
CA ILE A 1059 -21.96 42.80 14.89
C ILE A 1059 -20.66 42.22 14.36
N ILE A 1060 -20.56 42.02 13.04
CA ILE A 1060 -19.34 41.55 12.37
C ILE A 1060 -18.43 42.75 12.17
N THR A 1061 -17.35 42.87 12.95
CA THR A 1061 -16.30 43.84 12.67
C THR A 1061 -15.32 43.24 11.65
N THR A 1062 -15.36 43.69 10.41
CA THR A 1062 -14.35 43.37 9.39
C THR A 1062 -13.05 44.12 9.72
N SER A 1063 -12.32 43.67 10.73
CA SER A 1063 -11.03 44.26 11.14
C SER A 1063 -9.84 43.35 10.82
N THR A 1064 -9.88 42.67 9.67
CA THR A 1064 -8.68 42.09 9.06
C THR A 1064 -8.73 42.33 7.56
N THR A 1065 -8.31 43.53 7.15
CA THR A 1065 -7.65 43.69 5.85
C THR A 1065 -6.49 42.71 5.80
N TYR A 1066 -6.65 41.62 5.05
CA TYR A 1066 -5.55 40.72 4.70
C TYR A 1066 -4.54 41.51 3.86
N THR A 1067 -3.37 41.79 4.44
CA THR A 1067 -2.13 42.05 3.70
C THR A 1067 -1.30 40.79 3.69
#